data_AF-A0AAW2PPV9-F1
#
_entry.id   AF-A0AAW2PPV9-F1
#
_cell.length_a   1.000
_cell.length_b   1.000
_cell.length_c   1.000
_cell.angle_alpha   90.00
_cell.angle_beta   90.00
_cell.angle_gamma   90.00
#
_symmetry.space_group_name_H-M   'P 1'
#
loop_
_entity.id
_entity.type
_entity.pdbx_description
1 polymer ?
#
loop_
_entity_poly.entity_id
_entity_poly.type
_entity_poly.pdbx_seq_one_letter_code
_entity_poly.pdbx_strand_id
1 'polypeptide(L)'
;MAAAAAALGNISYAYGIKKISREYSVKGLHLDRKYKLLPAPHAEQRPFSGSHWTQRCYDKGSKLMLRSKRENAYNGNLVECSPVQAVAAVEKEAKAEEGEEVSRATLIWRAFKLPMYTVAFTPVTVGSAVAYWQTGLFSFGRYFALLASYIIVIAWVNLSNDVYDFDTGADKNKKESMVNLFGSRTAINVIAWSLLVLGVLGLSLVALKAGNPRSMMFLAAAIFGFYLYQCPPFRLSYHGVGEPLLFISFGPFSTIPFYLLHSVKRELPISSTVIWASVLVGLTTSLILFCSHFHQIEDDKAVGKMSPLVRLGTEKGSLVVKWSVIGLYSLLFALGFTQTLPFTSVGEMLVILFSLLLAGCAIATCDSSYDYSASIQCLAEPLDPQYGGGLVGNPNFDSGLDEWSVFGGGKVAVRKSKKGSVEPAWLQLDKGKDIVSAFLEIPNGQSIIVGSVIAKSGCWSMLKGGFTVHENMKAEIYFTSKNTQVELWIDNVSLKPFTRIEWQQQQNKSIDRQGGAEAPGANIVVNQIRPYFPLGCSTAGTIINHKAYQDWFTSHFTATTFNNEMKWYYTELYPGKENYTVTDAMVSFFKKNRIAIRGHAILWAAGNVTQPWVKILPPKEILKAAIRRTGSVVSRYLGDVIAWDVMNENLHYSFYEEKIRPNATAMFYQIARALDPQTPLFLNEYNTLEFPLDMAVIPSKYVEKIREIRSFPGNERLKMQIGLQGHFWRKPNVSHMRATLDVLGAINTPIWLTELDTKRGPNQAAELEEVMREAFSHPAVEGIIVWGGWKPTGCNQTCLTDKNYDALPKGCAEMCLIDNNFKNLPAGDVVDKLINEWKTTNVTGVTDGDGVFEHKMFLGDYSVTYSHPLIPRPVNKIFSVRKEKGPLELWLPL
;
A
#
# COMPACT_ATOMS: atom_id res chain seq x y z
N MET A 1 -19.09 33.33 -20.47
CA MET A 1 -19.46 31.89 -20.43
C MET A 1 -19.56 31.22 -21.80
N ALA A 2 -19.48 31.92 -22.94
CA ALA A 2 -19.44 31.27 -24.27
C ALA A 2 -18.02 30.86 -24.76
N ALA A 3 -16.95 31.20 -24.04
CA ALA A 3 -15.57 30.88 -24.42
C ALA A 3 -15.03 29.54 -23.86
N ALA A 4 -15.78 28.88 -22.97
CA ALA A 4 -15.38 27.58 -22.39
C ALA A 4 -15.96 26.36 -23.15
N ALA A 5 -16.99 26.57 -23.99
CA ALA A 5 -17.68 25.49 -24.71
C ALA A 5 -17.04 25.14 -26.07
N ALA A 6 -16.16 25.98 -26.61
CA ALA A 6 -15.46 25.72 -27.88
C ALA A 6 -14.13 24.97 -27.72
N ALA A 7 -13.69 24.67 -26.49
CA ALA A 7 -12.45 23.94 -26.21
C ALA A 7 -12.63 22.40 -26.16
N LEU A 8 -13.85 21.89 -26.40
CA LEU A 8 -14.16 20.46 -26.37
C LEU A 8 -14.29 19.80 -27.77
N GLY A 9 -14.02 20.54 -28.86
CA GLY A 9 -13.97 19.98 -30.21
C GLY A 9 -12.68 20.40 -30.91
N ASN A 10 -11.86 19.43 -31.32
CA ASN A 10 -10.50 19.55 -31.87
C ASN A 10 -9.39 19.94 -30.88
N ILE A 11 -9.08 19.01 -29.97
CA ILE A 11 -7.69 18.83 -29.57
C ILE A 11 -7.00 18.10 -30.73
N SER A 12 -6.22 18.80 -31.53
CA SER A 12 -5.31 18.15 -32.47
C SER A 12 -4.25 17.41 -31.64
N TYR A 13 -4.42 16.11 -31.46
CA TYR A 13 -3.43 15.30 -30.78
C TYR A 13 -2.12 15.31 -31.59
N ALA A 14 -1.02 15.61 -30.91
CA ALA A 14 0.30 15.28 -31.41
C ALA A 14 0.55 13.77 -31.23
N TYR A 15 1.51 13.25 -31.99
CA TYR A 15 1.92 11.84 -32.08
C TYR A 15 1.94 11.12 -30.72
N GLY A 16 1.39 9.89 -30.65
CA GLY A 16 1.31 9.13 -29.40
C GLY A 16 1.27 7.61 -29.60
N ILE A 17 1.51 6.87 -28.52
CA ILE A 17 1.45 5.41 -28.46
C ILE A 17 0.08 4.98 -27.92
N LYS A 18 -0.51 3.96 -28.55
CA LYS A 18 -1.90 3.51 -28.34
C LYS A 18 -1.99 1.98 -28.26
N LYS A 19 -2.81 1.43 -27.37
CA LYS A 19 -3.10 -0.02 -27.29
C LYS A 19 -4.21 -0.45 -28.27
N ILE A 20 -4.04 -1.58 -28.98
CA ILE A 20 -5.02 -2.19 -29.91
C ILE A 20 -6.05 -3.03 -29.12
N SER A 21 -7.35 -2.83 -29.38
CA SER A 21 -8.45 -3.40 -28.56
C SER A 21 -8.57 -4.94 -28.57
N ARG A 22 -9.09 -5.51 -27.47
CA ARG A 22 -9.70 -6.86 -27.41
C ARG A 22 -11.04 -6.80 -26.66
N GLU A 23 -12.02 -7.62 -27.07
CA GLU A 23 -13.30 -7.78 -26.37
C GLU A 23 -13.17 -8.73 -25.19
N TYR A 24 -13.65 -8.33 -24.01
CA TYR A 24 -13.72 -9.22 -22.85
C TYR A 24 -15.03 -9.07 -22.08
N SER A 25 -15.64 -10.21 -21.80
CA SER A 25 -16.91 -10.37 -21.09
C SER A 25 -16.64 -10.65 -19.61
N VAL A 26 -17.15 -9.79 -18.72
CA VAL A 26 -17.28 -10.12 -17.29
C VAL A 26 -18.71 -10.57 -17.07
N LYS A 27 -18.90 -11.89 -16.86
CA LYS A 27 -20.21 -12.47 -16.52
C LYS A 27 -20.64 -12.02 -15.12
N GLY A 28 -21.59 -11.08 -15.06
CA GLY A 28 -22.33 -10.78 -13.84
C GLY A 28 -23.45 -11.80 -13.61
N LEU A 29 -23.48 -12.42 -12.43
CA LEU A 29 -24.57 -13.28 -11.98
C LEU A 29 -25.88 -12.47 -11.90
N HIS A 30 -26.95 -13.10 -12.39
CA HIS A 30 -28.33 -12.65 -12.26
C HIS A 30 -28.75 -12.43 -10.80
N LEU A 31 -29.42 -11.31 -10.55
CA LEU A 31 -30.56 -11.26 -9.66
C LEU A 31 -31.57 -10.23 -10.19
N ASP A 32 -32.70 -10.79 -10.61
CA ASP A 32 -33.83 -10.18 -11.29
C ASP A 32 -34.62 -9.27 -10.33
N ARG A 33 -34.92 -8.04 -10.75
CA ARG A 33 -36.06 -7.25 -10.25
C ARG A 33 -36.39 -6.12 -11.23
N LYS A 34 -37.30 -6.47 -12.13
CA LYS A 34 -38.10 -5.61 -13.03
C LYS A 34 -38.52 -4.30 -12.37
N TYR A 35 -38.16 -3.16 -12.97
CA TYR A 35 -39.07 -2.02 -13.06
C TYR A 35 -38.99 -1.39 -14.46
N LYS A 36 -40.19 -1.14 -14.99
CA LYS A 36 -40.53 -0.79 -16.37
C LYS A 36 -40.67 0.73 -16.44
N LEU A 37 -39.98 1.41 -17.36
CA LEU A 37 -40.26 2.81 -17.69
C LEU A 37 -40.37 2.97 -19.21
N LEU A 38 -41.49 3.57 -19.61
CA LEU A 38 -41.94 3.81 -20.98
C LEU A 38 -41.14 4.96 -21.65
N PRO A 39 -41.06 4.98 -22.99
CA PRO A 39 -40.30 5.98 -23.75
C PRO A 39 -41.15 7.20 -24.12
N ALA A 40 -40.49 8.33 -24.36
CA ALA A 40 -41.05 9.52 -25.03
C ALA A 40 -39.90 10.28 -25.75
N PRO A 41 -40.17 11.11 -26.76
CA PRO A 41 -39.76 10.83 -28.15
C PRO A 41 -38.81 11.88 -28.75
N HIS A 42 -38.39 11.57 -29.99
CA HIS A 42 -37.69 12.38 -30.99
C HIS A 42 -38.08 13.87 -31.09
N ALA A 43 -37.08 14.72 -31.36
CA ALA A 43 -36.99 15.76 -32.41
C ALA A 43 -35.87 16.74 -32.03
N GLU A 44 -35.10 17.42 -32.88
CA GLU A 44 -34.83 17.45 -34.32
C GLU A 44 -33.55 18.30 -34.48
N GLN A 45 -32.82 18.11 -35.57
CA GLN A 45 -31.55 18.77 -35.87
C GLN A 45 -31.73 20.12 -36.59
N ARG A 46 -30.67 20.95 -36.50
CA ARG A 46 -30.11 21.96 -37.46
C ARG A 46 -30.28 23.45 -37.07
N PRO A 47 -29.46 24.39 -37.63
CA PRO A 47 -28.00 24.34 -37.84
C PRO A 47 -27.27 25.69 -37.54
N PHE A 48 -25.95 25.63 -37.66
CA PHE A 48 -24.87 26.64 -37.66
C PHE A 48 -25.11 28.06 -38.20
N SER A 49 -24.37 29.04 -37.65
CA SER A 49 -23.53 29.98 -38.45
C SER A 49 -22.40 30.58 -37.59
N GLY A 50 -21.21 30.80 -38.19
CA GLY A 50 -20.01 31.33 -37.53
C GLY A 50 -19.47 32.60 -38.20
N SER A 51 -18.35 33.12 -37.69
CA SER A 51 -17.32 33.95 -38.39
C SER A 51 -16.26 34.42 -37.38
N HIS A 52 -15.01 33.94 -37.52
CA HIS A 52 -13.83 34.61 -38.13
C HIS A 52 -13.19 35.72 -37.29
N TRP A 53 -11.92 35.55 -36.90
CA TRP A 53 -10.82 36.52 -37.06
C TRP A 53 -9.45 35.81 -37.00
N THR A 54 -8.52 36.31 -37.83
CA THR A 54 -7.25 35.73 -38.26
C THR A 54 -6.01 36.30 -37.54
N GLN A 55 -5.16 35.40 -37.05
CA GLN A 55 -3.69 35.24 -37.15
C GLN A 55 -2.78 36.35 -37.75
N ARG A 56 -1.62 36.59 -37.09
CA ARG A 56 -0.22 36.79 -37.58
C ARG A 56 0.63 37.47 -36.47
N CYS A 57 1.95 37.36 -36.31
CA CYS A 57 3.02 36.41 -36.67
C CYS A 57 4.37 37.07 -36.24
N TYR A 58 5.37 36.25 -35.84
CA TYR A 58 6.84 36.44 -35.95
C TYR A 58 7.58 37.46 -35.03
N ASP A 59 8.85 37.32 -34.60
CA ASP A 59 9.90 36.27 -34.59
C ASP A 59 11.24 36.86 -34.04
N LYS A 60 12.22 35.97 -33.74
CA LYS A 60 13.69 36.19 -33.53
C LYS A 60 14.16 36.82 -32.21
N GLY A 61 15.26 36.38 -31.56
CA GLY A 61 16.23 35.31 -31.81
C GLY A 61 17.58 35.58 -31.08
N SER A 62 18.34 34.51 -30.80
CA SER A 62 19.83 34.46 -30.56
C SER A 62 20.43 35.15 -29.32
N LYS A 63 21.59 34.78 -28.73
CA LYS A 63 22.50 33.62 -28.65
C LYS A 63 23.66 34.05 -27.69
N LEU A 64 24.31 33.08 -27.03
CA LEU A 64 25.73 33.06 -26.58
C LEU A 64 26.25 34.02 -25.48
N MET A 65 26.87 33.48 -24.41
CA MET A 65 28.34 33.35 -24.25
C MET A 65 28.77 32.86 -22.84
N LEU A 66 29.92 32.19 -22.84
CA LEU A 66 30.64 31.53 -21.74
C LEU A 66 31.61 32.47 -20.99
N ARG A 67 32.01 32.00 -19.80
CA ARG A 67 33.39 32.01 -19.20
C ARG A 67 33.87 33.17 -18.31
N SER A 68 34.23 32.76 -17.08
CA SER A 68 35.59 32.83 -16.46
C SER A 68 36.00 34.00 -15.53
N LYS A 69 36.33 33.59 -14.29
CA LYS A 69 37.47 33.96 -13.39
C LYS A 69 37.59 35.37 -12.79
N ARG A 70 37.64 35.41 -11.44
CA ARG A 70 38.75 35.83 -10.52
C ARG A 70 38.14 36.10 -9.13
N GLU A 71 38.46 35.32 -8.10
CA GLU A 71 39.56 35.51 -7.14
C GLU A 71 39.65 36.92 -6.52
N ASN A 72 39.32 37.01 -5.22
CA ASN A 72 40.17 37.67 -4.23
C ASN A 72 39.88 37.12 -2.83
N ALA A 73 40.96 36.79 -2.14
CA ALA A 73 41.06 36.15 -0.85
C ALA A 73 40.83 37.13 0.32
N TYR A 74 40.38 36.61 1.46
CA TYR A 74 40.85 37.06 2.77
C TYR A 74 40.87 35.87 3.75
N ASN A 75 42.07 35.61 4.27
CA ASN A 75 42.41 34.56 5.23
C ASN A 75 41.78 34.85 6.61
N GLY A 76 41.12 33.83 7.17
CA GLY A 76 40.85 33.66 8.59
C GLY A 76 41.18 32.21 8.96
N ASN A 77 41.93 32.04 10.04
CA ASN A 77 42.74 30.87 10.35
C ASN A 77 42.03 29.51 10.34
N LEU A 78 42.76 28.54 9.80
CA LEU A 78 42.54 27.10 9.82
C LEU A 78 42.44 26.57 11.26
N VAL A 79 41.32 25.92 11.57
CA VAL A 79 41.26 24.82 12.52
C VAL A 79 41.19 23.55 11.66
N GLU A 80 42.29 22.80 11.63
CA GLU A 80 42.32 21.47 11.02
C GLU A 80 41.43 20.51 11.82
N CYS A 81 40.34 20.04 11.21
CA CYS A 81 39.62 18.86 11.66
C CYS A 81 39.96 17.69 10.72
N SER A 82 40.67 16.71 11.29
CA SER A 82 41.09 15.45 10.66
C SER A 82 39.89 14.63 10.12
N PRO A 83 40.02 13.89 8.99
CA PRO A 83 38.91 13.16 8.35
C PRO A 83 38.47 11.87 9.07
N VAL A 84 38.89 11.61 10.30
CA VAL A 84 38.76 10.28 10.92
C VAL A 84 37.49 10.12 11.78
N GLN A 85 36.73 11.18 12.05
CA GLN A 85 35.51 11.10 12.87
C GLN A 85 34.19 11.12 12.07
N ALA A 86 34.21 11.47 10.78
CA ALA A 86 33.02 11.46 9.93
C ALA A 86 32.69 10.07 9.35
N VAL A 87 33.65 9.14 9.32
CA VAL A 87 33.43 7.76 8.85
C VAL A 87 32.80 6.89 9.94
N ALA A 88 33.10 7.16 11.22
CA ALA A 88 32.54 6.41 12.35
C ALA A 88 31.07 6.77 12.67
N ALA A 89 30.60 7.94 12.26
CA ALA A 89 29.20 8.36 12.43
C ALA A 89 28.30 7.82 11.32
N VAL A 90 28.81 7.69 10.09
CA VAL A 90 28.09 7.10 8.94
C VAL A 90 27.98 5.57 9.08
N GLU A 91 28.95 4.89 9.70
CA GLU A 91 28.82 3.46 10.04
C GLU A 91 27.85 3.17 11.20
N LYS A 92 27.53 4.17 12.04
CA LYS A 92 26.55 4.02 13.13
C LYS A 92 25.11 4.24 12.68
N GLU A 93 24.86 5.11 11.71
CA GLU A 93 23.51 5.32 11.16
C GLU A 93 23.12 4.28 10.10
N ALA A 94 24.09 3.67 9.40
CA ALA A 94 23.83 2.53 8.49
C ALA A 94 23.49 1.20 9.21
N LYS A 95 23.67 1.12 10.54
CA LYS A 95 23.33 -0.05 11.37
C LYS A 95 22.00 0.06 12.11
N ALA A 96 21.29 1.18 12.01
CA ALA A 96 20.03 1.40 12.72
C ALA A 96 18.77 0.96 11.93
N GLU A 97 18.94 0.48 10.69
CA GLU A 97 17.87 -0.10 9.84
C GLU A 97 17.98 -1.63 9.65
N GLU A 98 18.73 -2.35 10.50
CA GLU A 98 18.58 -3.80 10.60
C GLU A 98 17.53 -4.13 11.67
N GLY A 99 16.48 -4.83 11.25
CA GLY A 99 15.21 -5.01 11.95
C GLY A 99 15.28 -5.53 13.38
N GLU A 100 14.14 -5.42 14.08
CA GLU A 100 13.88 -6.04 15.39
C GLU A 100 14.71 -7.31 15.56
N GLU A 101 15.66 -7.29 16.50
CA GLU A 101 16.47 -8.47 16.82
C GLU A 101 15.53 -9.61 17.21
N VAL A 102 15.33 -10.53 16.26
CA VAL A 102 14.53 -11.74 16.47
C VAL A 102 15.07 -12.43 17.71
N SER A 103 14.21 -12.61 18.71
CA SER A 103 14.63 -13.11 20.01
C SER A 103 15.44 -14.41 19.86
N ARG A 104 16.44 -14.61 20.73
CA ARG A 104 17.28 -15.83 20.72
C ARG A 104 16.43 -17.10 20.81
N ALA A 105 15.31 -17.06 21.53
CA ALA A 105 14.37 -18.18 21.63
C ALA A 105 13.72 -18.49 20.27
N THR A 106 13.31 -17.46 19.53
CA THR A 106 12.75 -17.60 18.18
C THR A 106 13.79 -18.13 17.19
N LEU A 107 15.05 -17.67 17.28
CA LEU A 107 16.14 -18.20 16.45
C LEU A 107 16.44 -19.67 16.75
N ILE A 108 16.46 -20.06 18.03
CA ILE A 108 16.61 -21.46 18.45
C ILE A 108 15.45 -22.31 17.93
N TRP A 109 14.21 -21.84 18.04
CA TRP A 109 13.04 -22.54 17.51
C TRP A 109 13.13 -22.75 15.99
N ARG A 110 13.56 -21.73 15.24
CA ARG A 110 13.80 -21.83 13.79
C ARG A 110 14.95 -22.79 13.45
N ALA A 111 16.03 -22.78 14.24
CA ALA A 111 17.19 -23.64 14.05
C ALA A 111 16.88 -25.14 14.18
N PHE A 112 15.86 -25.50 14.98
CA PHE A 112 15.39 -26.89 15.05
C PHE A 112 14.79 -27.41 13.74
N LYS A 113 14.33 -26.54 12.82
CA LYS A 113 13.75 -26.94 11.52
C LYS A 113 12.67 -28.02 11.66
N LEU A 114 11.72 -27.83 12.58
CA LEU A 114 10.61 -28.77 12.86
C LEU A 114 9.91 -29.33 11.60
N PRO A 115 9.59 -28.52 10.56
CA PRO A 115 9.00 -29.04 9.32
C PRO A 115 9.85 -30.09 8.59
N MET A 116 11.18 -30.06 8.73
CA MET A 116 12.07 -31.05 8.11
C MET A 116 11.94 -32.43 8.75
N TYR A 117 11.46 -32.58 9.98
CA TYR A 117 11.27 -33.90 10.61
C TYR A 117 10.11 -34.72 10.01
N THR A 118 9.32 -34.12 9.11
CA THR A 118 8.36 -34.87 8.29
C THR A 118 9.04 -36.00 7.50
N VAL A 119 10.30 -35.82 7.09
CA VAL A 119 11.08 -36.87 6.40
C VAL A 119 11.49 -38.03 7.32
N ALA A 120 11.44 -37.85 8.64
CA ALA A 120 11.59 -38.93 9.62
C ALA A 120 10.27 -39.69 9.79
N PHE A 121 9.16 -38.94 9.88
CA PHE A 121 7.84 -39.50 10.11
C PHE A 121 7.33 -40.33 8.92
N THR A 122 7.45 -39.81 7.70
CA THR A 122 6.82 -40.39 6.51
C THR A 122 7.29 -41.83 6.21
N PRO A 123 8.59 -42.17 6.16
CA PRO A 123 9.03 -43.54 5.88
C PRO A 123 8.58 -44.55 6.95
N VAL A 124 8.60 -44.16 8.22
CA VAL A 124 8.19 -45.03 9.35
C VAL A 124 6.69 -45.29 9.28
N THR A 125 5.90 -44.24 9.07
CA THR A 125 4.44 -44.31 9.00
C THR A 125 3.97 -45.09 7.78
N VAL A 126 4.50 -44.78 6.59
CA VAL A 126 4.13 -45.49 5.35
C VAL A 126 4.55 -46.96 5.41
N GLY A 127 5.78 -47.26 5.87
CA GLY A 127 6.22 -48.64 6.05
C GLY A 127 5.34 -49.42 7.02
N SER A 128 5.00 -48.81 8.16
CA SER A 128 4.13 -49.42 9.18
C SER A 128 2.69 -49.60 8.68
N ALA A 129 2.16 -48.63 7.91
CA ALA A 129 0.82 -48.70 7.32
C ALA A 129 0.70 -49.82 6.28
N VAL A 130 1.71 -49.99 5.42
CA VAL A 130 1.74 -51.10 4.45
C VAL A 130 1.87 -52.45 5.17
N ALA A 131 2.65 -52.52 6.26
CA ALA A 131 2.76 -53.73 7.07
C ALA A 131 1.41 -54.07 7.74
N TYR A 132 0.72 -53.07 8.28
CA TYR A 132 -0.62 -53.23 8.85
C TYR A 132 -1.64 -53.67 7.79
N TRP A 133 -1.65 -53.04 6.61
CA TRP A 133 -2.54 -53.38 5.50
C TRP A 133 -2.43 -54.85 5.10
N GLN A 134 -1.22 -55.42 5.11
CA GLN A 134 -0.99 -56.80 4.67
C GLN A 134 -1.12 -57.85 5.77
N THR A 135 -0.87 -57.47 7.02
CA THR A 135 -0.84 -58.43 8.14
C THR A 135 -2.02 -58.30 9.09
N GLY A 136 -2.74 -57.18 9.06
CA GLY A 136 -3.81 -56.82 9.99
C GLY A 136 -3.32 -56.50 11.42
N LEU A 137 -2.00 -56.44 11.65
CA LEU A 137 -1.41 -56.30 12.98
C LEU A 137 -0.59 -55.01 13.08
N PHE A 138 -0.80 -54.24 14.14
CA PHE A 138 -0.08 -53.00 14.42
C PHE A 138 0.43 -52.99 15.86
N SER A 139 1.68 -52.54 16.06
CA SER A 139 2.27 -52.43 17.40
C SER A 139 2.69 -50.99 17.69
N PHE A 140 1.88 -50.30 18.51
CA PHE A 140 2.16 -48.93 18.95
C PHE A 140 3.55 -48.80 19.58
N GLY A 141 3.94 -49.74 20.45
CA GLY A 141 5.26 -49.73 21.08
C GLY A 141 6.42 -49.81 20.09
N ARG A 142 6.32 -50.66 19.06
CA ARG A 142 7.34 -50.74 18.00
C ARG A 142 7.34 -49.49 17.11
N TYR A 143 6.16 -48.98 16.75
CA TYR A 143 6.02 -47.77 15.95
C TYR A 143 6.75 -46.58 16.59
N PHE A 144 6.41 -46.27 17.85
CA PHE A 144 7.00 -45.14 18.56
C PHE A 144 8.49 -45.34 18.85
N ALA A 145 8.94 -46.58 19.11
CA ALA A 145 10.36 -46.87 19.28
C ALA A 145 11.16 -46.64 17.99
N LEU A 146 10.64 -47.09 16.83
CA LEU A 146 11.24 -46.83 15.52
C LEU A 146 11.25 -45.34 15.18
N LEU A 147 10.11 -44.67 15.40
CA LEU A 147 9.97 -43.24 15.13
C LEU A 147 10.94 -42.41 15.97
N ALA A 148 11.00 -42.64 17.29
CA ALA A 148 11.91 -41.93 18.19
C ALA A 148 13.38 -42.16 17.80
N SER A 149 13.76 -43.42 17.53
CA SER A 149 15.12 -43.77 17.12
C SER A 149 15.49 -43.12 15.79
N TYR A 150 14.56 -43.06 14.84
CA TYR A 150 14.81 -42.47 13.53
C TYR A 150 14.81 -40.94 13.57
N ILE A 151 13.97 -40.30 14.38
CA ILE A 151 14.04 -38.84 14.64
C ILE A 151 15.42 -38.46 15.18
N ILE A 152 15.99 -39.27 16.08
CA ILE A 152 17.34 -39.05 16.61
C ILE A 152 18.40 -39.15 15.50
N VAL A 153 18.28 -40.09 14.55
CA VAL A 153 19.15 -40.17 13.38
C VAL A 153 18.99 -38.93 12.48
N ILE A 154 17.75 -38.46 12.23
CA ILE A 154 17.52 -37.25 11.41
C ILE A 154 18.03 -35.98 12.11
N ALA A 155 17.98 -35.93 13.45
CA ALA A 155 18.61 -34.86 14.21
C ALA A 155 20.13 -34.83 13.99
N TRP A 156 20.80 -36.00 13.91
CA TRP A 156 22.20 -36.07 13.48
C TRP A 156 22.39 -35.53 12.07
N VAL A 157 21.55 -35.89 11.10
CA VAL A 157 21.65 -35.37 9.72
C VAL A 157 21.57 -33.85 9.70
N ASN A 158 20.62 -33.26 10.42
CA ASN A 158 20.44 -31.80 10.48
C ASN A 158 21.62 -31.09 11.15
N LEU A 159 22.10 -31.59 12.28
CA LEU A 159 23.21 -30.97 13.01
C LEU A 159 24.55 -31.16 12.30
N SER A 160 24.79 -32.34 11.71
CA SER A 160 26.01 -32.58 10.93
C SER A 160 26.04 -31.71 9.68
N ASN A 161 24.89 -31.49 9.02
CA ASN A 161 24.79 -30.54 7.91
C ASN A 161 25.20 -29.13 8.32
N ASP A 162 24.67 -28.64 9.45
CA ASP A 162 25.01 -27.32 10.00
C ASP A 162 26.51 -27.20 10.35
N VAL A 163 27.12 -28.25 10.90
CA VAL A 163 28.58 -28.30 11.17
C VAL A 163 29.41 -28.20 9.90
N TYR A 164 29.07 -28.96 8.86
CA TYR A 164 29.88 -29.00 7.64
C TYR A 164 29.60 -27.83 6.69
N ASP A 165 28.40 -27.26 6.69
CA ASP A 165 28.08 -26.02 5.97
C ASP A 165 28.73 -24.79 6.65
N PHE A 166 28.91 -24.83 7.98
CA PHE A 166 29.76 -23.87 8.68
C PHE A 166 31.22 -23.97 8.22
N ASP A 167 31.78 -25.19 8.12
CA ASP A 167 33.17 -25.40 7.70
C ASP A 167 33.47 -24.90 6.27
N THR A 168 32.46 -24.86 5.38
CA THR A 168 32.60 -24.37 3.98
C THR A 168 32.29 -22.88 3.83
N GLY A 169 31.78 -22.23 4.89
CA GLY A 169 31.31 -20.85 4.83
C GLY A 169 29.93 -20.67 4.21
N ALA A 170 29.22 -21.76 3.89
CA ALA A 170 27.85 -21.72 3.38
C ALA A 170 26.87 -21.09 4.38
N ASP A 171 27.10 -21.31 5.69
CA ASP A 171 26.24 -20.80 6.77
C ASP A 171 26.75 -19.48 7.40
N LYS A 172 27.66 -18.75 6.74
CA LYS A 172 28.30 -17.53 7.29
C LYS A 172 27.32 -16.41 7.64
N ASN A 173 26.23 -16.26 6.87
CA ASN A 173 25.21 -15.23 7.07
C ASN A 173 23.90 -15.79 7.66
N LYS A 174 23.88 -17.05 8.07
CA LYS A 174 22.67 -17.75 8.51
C LYS A 174 22.50 -17.64 10.02
N LYS A 175 21.57 -16.80 10.46
CA LYS A 175 21.31 -16.49 11.89
C LYS A 175 20.73 -17.69 12.65
N GLU A 176 20.10 -18.64 11.95
CA GLU A 176 19.51 -19.87 12.47
C GLU A 176 20.44 -21.10 12.44
N SER A 177 21.74 -20.92 12.22
CA SER A 177 22.71 -22.01 12.36
C SER A 177 22.97 -22.32 13.85
N MET A 178 22.90 -23.59 14.24
CA MET A 178 23.20 -24.04 15.62
C MET A 178 24.66 -23.78 15.98
N VAL A 179 25.58 -23.94 15.03
CA VAL A 179 27.00 -23.60 15.25
C VAL A 179 27.17 -22.09 15.54
N ASN A 180 26.48 -21.23 14.78
CA ASN A 180 26.53 -19.78 15.00
C ASN A 180 25.86 -19.37 16.33
N LEU A 181 24.74 -20.00 16.71
CA LEU A 181 23.97 -19.67 17.92
C LEU A 181 24.65 -20.08 19.24
N PHE A 182 25.37 -21.19 19.23
CA PHE A 182 26.08 -21.73 20.39
C PHE A 182 27.59 -21.42 20.38
N GLY A 183 28.11 -20.88 19.27
CA GLY A 183 29.50 -20.46 19.13
C GLY A 183 30.53 -21.58 19.21
N SER A 184 30.11 -22.84 19.11
CA SER A 184 31.00 -24.01 19.28
C SER A 184 30.72 -25.10 18.27
N ARG A 185 31.48 -25.08 17.18
CA ARG A 185 31.49 -26.13 16.15
C ARG A 185 31.79 -27.51 16.74
N THR A 186 32.74 -27.59 17.68
CA THR A 186 33.13 -28.86 18.32
C THR A 186 31.99 -29.45 19.16
N ALA A 187 31.30 -28.64 19.96
CA ALA A 187 30.21 -29.11 20.80
C ALA A 187 29.04 -29.65 19.96
N ILE A 188 28.61 -28.92 18.92
CA ILE A 188 27.53 -29.37 18.03
C ILE A 188 27.92 -30.65 17.30
N ASN A 189 29.17 -30.80 16.86
CA ASN A 189 29.64 -32.03 16.23
C ASN A 189 29.61 -33.24 17.19
N VAL A 190 30.04 -33.07 18.45
CA VAL A 190 29.97 -34.14 19.47
C VAL A 190 28.52 -34.56 19.73
N ILE A 191 27.60 -33.59 19.84
CA ILE A 191 26.17 -33.85 20.01
C ILE A 191 25.64 -34.64 18.81
N ALA A 192 25.96 -34.21 17.58
CA ALA A 192 25.52 -34.87 16.36
C ALA A 192 25.94 -36.35 16.34
N TRP A 193 27.22 -36.66 16.56
CA TRP A 193 27.71 -38.04 16.56
C TRP A 193 27.14 -38.89 17.71
N SER A 194 26.91 -38.27 18.88
CA SER A 194 26.26 -38.95 20.01
C SER A 194 24.82 -39.35 19.69
N LEU A 195 24.07 -38.46 19.00
CA LEU A 195 22.73 -38.76 18.51
C LEU A 195 22.75 -39.88 17.48
N LEU A 196 23.70 -39.89 16.54
CA LEU A 196 23.82 -41.01 15.59
C LEU A 196 23.97 -42.35 16.32
N VAL A 197 24.88 -42.45 17.28
CA VAL A 197 25.11 -43.67 18.06
C VAL A 197 23.83 -44.09 18.79
N LEU A 198 23.16 -43.15 19.47
CA LEU A 198 21.92 -43.42 20.20
C LEU A 198 20.79 -43.89 19.28
N GLY A 199 20.60 -43.24 18.13
CA GLY A 199 19.58 -43.59 17.15
C GLY A 199 19.84 -44.96 16.52
N VAL A 200 21.09 -45.25 16.15
CA VAL A 200 21.50 -46.56 15.62
C VAL A 200 21.32 -47.67 16.66
N LEU A 201 21.67 -47.42 17.92
CA LEU A 201 21.42 -48.37 19.02
C LEU A 201 19.91 -48.65 19.17
N GLY A 202 19.08 -47.61 19.15
CA GLY A 202 17.62 -47.75 19.21
C GLY A 202 17.05 -48.59 18.06
N LEU A 203 17.45 -48.29 16.82
CA LEU A 203 17.06 -49.07 15.63
C LEU A 203 17.54 -50.52 15.71
N SER A 204 18.78 -50.75 16.16
CA SER A 204 19.37 -52.08 16.30
C SER A 204 18.62 -52.91 17.35
N LEU A 205 18.25 -52.33 18.49
CA LEU A 205 17.47 -53.00 19.52
C LEU A 205 16.09 -53.43 19.01
N VAL A 206 15.43 -52.59 18.19
CA VAL A 206 14.16 -52.97 17.57
C VAL A 206 14.37 -54.07 16.53
N ALA A 207 15.42 -53.98 15.70
CA ALA A 207 15.74 -55.00 14.70
C ALA A 207 16.06 -56.37 15.31
N LEU A 208 16.80 -56.40 16.43
CA LEU A 208 17.08 -57.62 17.19
C LEU A 208 15.80 -58.22 17.77
N LYS A 209 14.93 -57.40 18.38
CA LYS A 209 13.62 -57.85 18.90
C LYS A 209 12.70 -58.37 17.80
N ALA A 210 12.77 -57.79 16.60
CA ALA A 210 11.99 -58.21 15.44
C ALA A 210 12.56 -59.47 14.75
N GLY A 211 13.81 -59.84 15.02
CA GLY A 211 14.47 -60.99 14.40
C GLY A 211 14.77 -60.79 12.91
N ASN A 212 14.87 -59.55 12.43
CA ASN A 212 15.09 -59.23 11.02
C ASN A 212 16.37 -58.40 10.83
N PRO A 213 17.56 -59.04 10.78
CA PRO A 213 18.83 -58.33 10.62
C PRO A 213 18.97 -57.70 9.23
N ARG A 214 18.24 -58.18 8.22
CA ARG A 214 18.26 -57.62 6.87
C ARG A 214 17.77 -56.18 6.85
N SER A 215 16.74 -55.86 7.65
CA SER A 215 16.26 -54.47 7.79
C SER A 215 17.35 -53.51 8.25
N MET A 216 18.25 -53.97 9.13
CA MET A 216 19.36 -53.15 9.61
C MET A 216 20.39 -52.87 8.51
N MET A 217 20.58 -53.79 7.55
CA MET A 217 21.46 -53.54 6.39
C MET A 217 20.92 -52.42 5.51
N PHE A 218 19.62 -52.40 5.24
CA PHE A 218 18.98 -51.32 4.48
C PHE A 218 19.06 -49.98 5.22
N LEU A 219 18.78 -49.96 6.53
CA LEU A 219 18.89 -48.74 7.34
C LEU A 219 20.35 -48.24 7.43
N ALA A 220 21.32 -49.15 7.53
CA ALA A 220 22.74 -48.78 7.47
C ALA A 220 23.11 -48.17 6.12
N ALA A 221 22.56 -48.69 5.01
CA ALA A 221 22.74 -48.10 3.69
C ALA A 221 22.09 -46.72 3.58
N ALA A 222 20.91 -46.50 4.17
CA ALA A 222 20.28 -45.17 4.23
C ALA A 222 21.13 -44.17 5.04
N ILE A 223 21.60 -44.56 6.23
CA ILE A 223 22.47 -43.73 7.07
C ILE A 223 23.78 -43.40 6.36
N PHE A 224 24.36 -44.38 5.65
CA PHE A 224 25.53 -44.15 4.82
C PHE A 224 25.22 -43.18 3.67
N GLY A 225 24.03 -43.27 3.06
CA GLY A 225 23.56 -42.28 2.08
C GLY A 225 23.47 -40.87 2.66
N PHE A 226 22.96 -40.70 3.89
CA PHE A 226 22.95 -39.41 4.59
C PHE A 226 24.37 -38.90 4.90
N TYR A 227 25.30 -39.81 5.21
CA TYR A 227 26.71 -39.45 5.36
C TYR A 227 27.29 -38.95 4.03
N LEU A 228 27.12 -39.70 2.93
CA LEU A 228 27.60 -39.33 1.60
C LEU A 228 27.03 -38.00 1.11
N TYR A 229 25.78 -37.70 1.47
CA TYR A 229 25.08 -36.48 1.10
C TYR A 229 25.87 -35.24 1.53
N GLN A 230 26.38 -35.21 2.76
CA GLN A 230 26.89 -33.96 3.36
C GLN A 230 28.27 -34.06 4.05
N CYS A 231 28.73 -35.24 4.41
CA CYS A 231 29.98 -35.41 5.15
C CYS A 231 31.21 -35.45 4.23
N PRO A 232 32.38 -34.93 4.68
CA PRO A 232 33.65 -35.14 3.99
C PRO A 232 34.05 -36.63 3.92
N PRO A 233 34.78 -37.07 2.88
CA PRO A 233 35.27 -36.28 1.74
C PRO A 233 34.27 -36.12 0.59
N PHE A 234 33.08 -36.72 0.66
CA PHE A 234 32.22 -36.89 -0.52
C PHE A 234 31.31 -35.70 -0.84
N ARG A 235 30.58 -35.17 0.15
CA ARG A 235 29.70 -33.98 0.03
C ARG A 235 28.86 -33.96 -1.25
N LEU A 236 28.17 -35.06 -1.54
CA LEU A 236 27.47 -35.24 -2.82
C LEU A 236 26.36 -34.22 -3.09
N SER A 237 25.80 -33.59 -2.05
CA SER A 237 24.87 -32.46 -2.19
C SER A 237 25.49 -31.27 -2.94
N TYR A 238 26.81 -31.05 -2.80
CA TYR A 238 27.54 -29.98 -3.48
C TYR A 238 27.77 -30.23 -4.96
N HIS A 239 27.64 -31.48 -5.40
CA HIS A 239 27.80 -31.87 -6.78
C HIS A 239 26.47 -31.97 -7.54
N GLY A 240 25.35 -31.61 -6.91
CA GLY A 240 24.03 -31.63 -7.54
C GLY A 240 23.44 -33.03 -7.71
N VAL A 241 23.91 -34.00 -6.90
CA VAL A 241 23.39 -35.39 -6.89
C VAL A 241 22.71 -35.72 -5.55
N GLY A 242 22.34 -34.70 -4.77
CA GLY A 242 21.71 -34.85 -3.47
C GLY A 242 20.30 -35.47 -3.55
N GLU A 243 19.50 -35.04 -4.50
CA GLU A 243 18.11 -35.46 -4.67
C GLU A 243 18.00 -36.95 -5.04
N PRO A 244 18.75 -37.50 -6.04
CA PRO A 244 18.77 -38.94 -6.28
C PRO A 244 19.25 -39.76 -5.07
N LEU A 245 20.20 -39.23 -4.29
CA LEU A 245 20.72 -39.92 -3.11
C LEU A 245 19.69 -39.96 -1.98
N LEU A 246 18.98 -38.86 -1.72
CA LEU A 246 17.91 -38.80 -0.73
C LEU A 246 16.68 -39.60 -1.18
N PHE A 247 16.36 -39.62 -2.47
CA PHE A 247 15.32 -40.49 -3.04
C PHE A 247 15.51 -41.94 -2.59
N ILE A 248 16.73 -42.48 -2.78
CA ILE A 248 17.06 -43.86 -2.43
C ILE A 248 17.08 -44.05 -0.91
N SER A 249 17.68 -43.10 -0.18
CA SER A 249 17.90 -43.20 1.27
C SER A 249 16.59 -43.13 2.07
N PHE A 250 15.73 -42.14 1.81
CA PHE A 250 14.43 -42.00 2.47
C PHE A 250 13.34 -42.89 1.90
N GLY A 251 13.39 -43.18 0.59
CA GLY A 251 12.44 -44.06 -0.08
C GLY A 251 12.72 -45.53 0.25
N PRO A 252 13.28 -46.33 -0.69
CA PRO A 252 13.49 -47.76 -0.50
C PRO A 252 14.28 -48.14 0.77
N PHE A 253 15.40 -47.46 1.05
CA PHE A 253 16.31 -47.88 2.12
C PHE A 253 15.84 -47.53 3.53
N SER A 254 14.80 -46.70 3.68
CA SER A 254 14.18 -46.44 4.98
C SER A 254 12.77 -47.04 5.06
N THR A 255 11.93 -46.86 4.04
CA THR A 255 10.52 -47.28 4.08
C THR A 255 10.36 -48.82 4.10
N ILE A 256 11.13 -49.54 3.28
CA ILE A 256 11.08 -51.01 3.21
C ILE A 256 11.53 -51.66 4.53
N PRO A 257 12.67 -51.29 5.15
CA PRO A 257 13.03 -51.88 6.43
C PRO A 257 12.06 -51.55 7.55
N PHE A 258 11.43 -50.36 7.57
CA PHE A 258 10.37 -50.09 8.56
C PHE A 258 9.15 -50.99 8.37
N TYR A 259 8.75 -51.25 7.13
CA TYR A 259 7.75 -52.27 6.81
C TYR A 259 8.13 -53.67 7.35
N LEU A 260 9.37 -54.09 7.13
CA LEU A 260 9.88 -55.38 7.60
C LEU A 260 9.99 -55.48 9.13
N LEU A 261 10.33 -54.38 9.81
CA LEU A 261 10.46 -54.31 11.27
C LEU A 261 9.12 -54.21 12.00
N HIS A 262 8.10 -53.67 11.33
CA HIS A 262 6.77 -53.53 11.91
C HIS A 262 5.95 -54.82 11.85
N SER A 263 6.31 -55.75 10.96
CA SER A 263 5.69 -57.08 10.87
C SER A 263 5.87 -57.87 12.17
N VAL A 264 4.79 -58.52 12.63
CA VAL A 264 4.86 -59.51 13.72
C VAL A 264 5.32 -60.88 13.20
N LYS A 265 5.18 -61.14 11.90
CA LYS A 265 5.71 -62.36 11.25
C LYS A 265 7.22 -62.22 11.01
N ARG A 266 7.99 -63.26 11.38
CA ARG A 266 9.46 -63.30 11.22
C ARG A 266 9.93 -63.13 9.76
N GLU A 267 9.10 -63.48 8.78
CA GLU A 267 9.41 -63.30 7.36
C GLU A 267 8.18 -62.73 6.64
N LEU A 268 8.27 -61.44 6.25
CA LEU A 268 7.26 -60.77 5.43
C LEU A 268 7.87 -60.54 4.03
N PRO A 269 7.24 -61.01 2.94
CA PRO A 269 7.78 -60.87 1.60
C PRO A 269 7.70 -59.41 1.13
N ILE A 270 8.74 -58.91 0.47
CA ILE A 270 8.71 -57.56 -0.13
C ILE A 270 7.69 -57.57 -1.27
N SER A 271 6.53 -56.95 -1.05
CA SER A 271 5.47 -56.86 -2.03
C SER A 271 5.66 -55.71 -3.02
N SER A 272 4.92 -55.74 -4.14
CA SER A 272 4.84 -54.60 -5.07
C SER A 272 4.34 -53.33 -4.38
N THR A 273 3.39 -53.45 -3.44
CA THR A 273 2.82 -52.34 -2.65
C THR A 273 3.89 -51.57 -1.88
N VAL A 274 4.78 -52.25 -1.14
CA VAL A 274 5.80 -51.55 -0.34
C VAL A 274 6.88 -50.93 -1.23
N ILE A 275 7.22 -51.56 -2.35
CA ILE A 275 8.17 -51.01 -3.33
C ILE A 275 7.62 -49.68 -3.88
N TRP A 276 6.40 -49.67 -4.41
CA TRP A 276 5.81 -48.46 -4.98
C TRP A 276 5.51 -47.39 -3.93
N ALA A 277 5.10 -47.78 -2.72
CA ALA A 277 4.96 -46.84 -1.61
C ALA A 277 6.30 -46.18 -1.27
N SER A 278 7.41 -46.95 -1.23
CA SER A 278 8.75 -46.42 -0.97
C SER A 278 9.24 -45.48 -2.08
N VAL A 279 8.86 -45.72 -3.34
CA VAL A 279 9.15 -44.82 -4.47
C VAL A 279 8.42 -43.49 -4.30
N LEU A 280 7.14 -43.50 -3.93
CA LEU A 280 6.38 -42.27 -3.68
C LEU A 280 6.97 -41.46 -2.50
N VAL A 281 7.39 -42.13 -1.42
CA VAL A 281 8.10 -41.51 -0.30
C VAL A 281 9.43 -40.90 -0.77
N GLY A 282 10.20 -41.60 -1.61
CA GLY A 282 11.44 -41.09 -2.19
C GLY A 282 11.21 -39.84 -3.07
N LEU A 283 10.19 -39.85 -3.95
CA LEU A 283 9.87 -38.73 -4.84
C LEU A 283 9.46 -37.49 -4.04
N THR A 284 8.55 -37.65 -3.07
CA THR A 284 8.08 -36.55 -2.23
C THR A 284 9.21 -35.93 -1.40
N THR A 285 10.05 -36.76 -0.76
CA THR A 285 11.18 -36.27 0.04
C THR A 285 12.24 -35.55 -0.80
N SER A 286 12.51 -36.05 -2.01
CA SER A 286 13.42 -35.39 -2.96
C SER A 286 12.88 -34.05 -3.45
N LEU A 287 11.57 -33.95 -3.67
CA LEU A 287 10.92 -32.71 -4.06
C LEU A 287 10.97 -31.65 -2.96
N ILE A 288 10.81 -32.05 -1.68
CA ILE A 288 10.99 -31.16 -0.53
C ILE A 288 12.39 -30.54 -0.54
N LEU A 289 13.43 -31.37 -0.74
CA LEU A 289 14.81 -30.88 -0.84
C LEU A 289 14.97 -29.93 -2.03
N PHE A 290 14.48 -30.33 -3.21
CA PHE A 290 14.59 -29.51 -4.42
C PHE A 290 13.96 -28.11 -4.22
N CYS A 291 12.79 -28.04 -3.59
CA CYS A 291 12.12 -26.78 -3.26
C CYS A 291 12.92 -25.93 -2.25
N SER A 292 13.68 -26.54 -1.35
CA SER A 292 14.50 -25.79 -0.38
C SER A 292 15.64 -24.99 -1.03
N HIS A 293 16.09 -25.37 -2.23
CA HIS A 293 17.17 -24.66 -2.92
C HIS A 293 16.74 -23.30 -3.50
N PHE A 294 15.44 -23.00 -3.64
CA PHE A 294 14.95 -21.77 -4.30
C PHE A 294 15.41 -20.47 -3.65
N HIS A 295 15.54 -20.46 -2.32
CA HIS A 295 15.93 -19.26 -1.59
C HIS A 295 17.45 -19.18 -1.33
N GLN A 296 18.25 -20.14 -1.82
CA GLN A 296 19.70 -20.26 -1.55
C GLN A 296 20.57 -20.25 -2.80
N ILE A 297 20.02 -19.93 -3.97
CA ILE A 297 20.74 -20.06 -5.25
C ILE A 297 22.03 -19.21 -5.26
N GLU A 298 21.96 -17.97 -4.78
CA GLU A 298 23.12 -17.06 -4.78
C GLU A 298 24.19 -17.49 -3.77
N ASP A 299 23.76 -17.87 -2.56
CA ASP A 299 24.63 -18.33 -1.47
C ASP A 299 25.32 -19.66 -1.81
N ASP A 300 24.56 -20.66 -2.29
CA ASP A 300 25.09 -21.95 -2.73
C ASP A 300 26.14 -21.75 -3.84
N LYS A 301 25.86 -20.87 -4.81
CA LYS A 301 26.78 -20.56 -5.90
C LYS A 301 28.07 -19.88 -5.41
N ALA A 302 27.97 -19.00 -4.41
CA ALA A 302 29.11 -18.26 -3.86
C ALA A 302 30.15 -19.19 -3.20
N VAL A 303 29.71 -20.31 -2.63
CA VAL A 303 30.58 -21.32 -1.98
C VAL A 303 30.92 -22.51 -2.87
N GLY A 304 30.55 -22.45 -4.16
CA GLY A 304 30.82 -23.51 -5.13
C GLY A 304 29.93 -24.75 -5.00
N LYS A 305 28.82 -24.67 -4.27
CA LYS A 305 27.81 -25.73 -4.14
C LYS A 305 26.88 -25.71 -5.36
N MET A 306 27.07 -26.67 -6.27
CA MET A 306 26.37 -26.73 -7.55
C MET A 306 25.09 -27.58 -7.48
N SER A 307 24.14 -27.17 -6.62
CA SER A 307 22.82 -27.81 -6.49
C SER A 307 22.06 -27.81 -7.83
N PRO A 308 21.06 -28.68 -8.02
CA PRO A 308 20.34 -28.74 -9.31
C PRO A 308 19.70 -27.42 -9.68
N LEU A 309 19.24 -26.64 -8.71
CA LEU A 309 18.63 -25.34 -8.98
C LEU A 309 19.65 -24.28 -9.39
N VAL A 310 20.87 -24.32 -8.83
CA VAL A 310 21.99 -23.48 -9.31
C VAL A 310 22.35 -23.81 -10.77
N ARG A 311 22.20 -25.07 -11.19
CA ARG A 311 22.45 -25.50 -12.58
C ARG A 311 21.31 -25.16 -13.54
N LEU A 312 20.06 -25.31 -13.10
CA LEU A 312 18.87 -25.17 -13.94
C LEU A 312 18.36 -23.72 -14.02
N GLY A 313 18.56 -22.93 -12.96
CA GLY A 313 17.93 -21.62 -12.76
C GLY A 313 16.49 -21.73 -12.25
N THR A 314 15.99 -20.63 -11.66
CA THR A 314 14.69 -20.56 -10.99
C THR A 314 13.51 -20.89 -11.90
N GLU A 315 13.53 -20.40 -13.15
CA GLU A 315 12.44 -20.60 -14.12
C GLU A 315 12.29 -22.07 -14.54
N LYS A 316 13.38 -22.72 -14.95
CA LYS A 316 13.34 -24.16 -15.28
C LYS A 316 13.08 -25.00 -14.05
N GLY A 317 13.61 -24.60 -12.89
CA GLY A 317 13.33 -25.26 -11.62
C GLY A 317 11.85 -25.26 -11.25
N SER A 318 11.14 -24.15 -11.44
CA SER A 318 9.70 -24.08 -11.13
C SER A 318 8.87 -24.99 -12.04
N LEU A 319 9.27 -25.12 -13.32
CA LEU A 319 8.68 -26.09 -14.25
C LEU A 319 8.92 -27.54 -13.81
N VAL A 320 10.12 -27.87 -13.31
CA VAL A 320 10.42 -29.21 -12.76
C VAL A 320 9.50 -29.52 -11.58
N VAL A 321 9.28 -28.58 -10.66
CA VAL A 321 8.35 -28.77 -9.54
C VAL A 321 6.93 -29.04 -10.05
N LYS A 322 6.43 -28.19 -10.97
CA LYS A 322 5.09 -28.33 -11.55
C LYS A 322 4.87 -29.72 -12.16
N TRP A 323 5.79 -30.17 -13.02
CA TRP A 323 5.67 -31.48 -13.67
C TRP A 323 5.90 -32.65 -12.72
N SER A 324 6.77 -32.50 -11.71
CA SER A 324 6.99 -33.53 -10.69
C SER A 324 5.74 -33.76 -9.84
N VAL A 325 5.05 -32.68 -9.45
CA VAL A 325 3.79 -32.77 -8.71
C VAL A 325 2.71 -33.44 -9.56
N ILE A 326 2.55 -33.03 -10.82
CA ILE A 326 1.60 -33.66 -11.75
C ILE A 326 1.90 -35.16 -11.89
N GLY A 327 3.17 -35.52 -12.14
CA GLY A 327 3.60 -36.90 -12.28
C GLY A 327 3.35 -37.73 -11.02
N LEU A 328 3.58 -37.17 -9.83
CA LEU A 328 3.39 -37.86 -8.55
C LEU A 328 1.92 -38.19 -8.32
N TYR A 329 1.02 -37.26 -8.60
CA TYR A 329 -0.43 -37.48 -8.50
C TYR A 329 -0.95 -38.45 -9.57
N SER A 330 -0.46 -38.34 -10.82
CA SER A 330 -0.81 -39.31 -11.87
C SER A 330 -0.35 -40.73 -11.53
N LEU A 331 0.85 -40.86 -10.95
CA LEU A 331 1.39 -42.14 -10.50
C LEU A 331 0.56 -42.71 -9.34
N LEU A 332 0.22 -41.91 -8.33
CA LEU A 332 -0.64 -42.34 -7.23
C LEU A 332 -2.01 -42.82 -7.71
N PHE A 333 -2.63 -42.07 -8.65
CA PHE A 333 -3.89 -42.45 -9.27
C PHE A 333 -3.78 -43.79 -10.01
N ALA A 334 -2.76 -43.96 -10.85
CA ALA A 334 -2.54 -45.21 -11.59
C ALA A 334 -2.29 -46.40 -10.65
N LEU A 335 -1.53 -46.22 -9.58
CA LEU A 335 -1.24 -47.27 -8.60
C LEU A 335 -2.47 -47.67 -7.77
N GLY A 336 -3.33 -46.70 -7.42
CA GLY A 336 -4.61 -46.98 -6.76
C GLY A 336 -5.63 -47.65 -7.69
N PHE A 337 -5.69 -47.23 -8.96
CA PHE A 337 -6.58 -47.81 -9.97
C PHE A 337 -6.19 -49.25 -10.33
N THR A 338 -4.89 -49.52 -10.45
CA THR A 338 -4.35 -50.88 -10.69
C THR A 338 -4.37 -51.77 -9.44
N GLN A 339 -4.90 -51.27 -8.30
CA GLN A 339 -4.92 -51.96 -7.00
C GLN A 339 -3.53 -52.37 -6.48
N THR A 340 -2.47 -51.76 -6.98
CA THR A 340 -1.11 -51.93 -6.46
C THR A 340 -0.97 -51.25 -5.08
N LEU A 341 -1.67 -50.13 -4.91
CA LEU A 341 -1.94 -49.48 -3.63
C LEU A 341 -3.45 -49.59 -3.29
N PRO A 342 -3.84 -49.47 -2.01
CA PRO A 342 -5.25 -49.48 -1.62
C PRO A 342 -6.06 -48.41 -2.37
N PHE A 343 -7.26 -48.73 -2.85
CA PHE A 343 -8.12 -47.78 -3.57
C PHE A 343 -8.47 -46.54 -2.73
N THR A 344 -8.46 -46.68 -1.39
CA THR A 344 -8.62 -45.56 -0.44
C THR A 344 -7.59 -44.44 -0.63
N SER A 345 -6.39 -44.77 -1.15
CA SER A 345 -5.34 -43.78 -1.48
C SER A 345 -5.79 -42.80 -2.57
N VAL A 346 -6.70 -43.22 -3.46
CA VAL A 346 -7.31 -42.36 -4.49
C VAL A 346 -8.36 -41.42 -3.88
N GLY A 347 -9.09 -41.88 -2.86
CA GLY A 347 -10.06 -41.07 -2.13
C GLY A 347 -9.40 -39.88 -1.41
N GLU A 348 -8.27 -40.11 -0.73
CA GLU A 348 -7.50 -39.04 -0.08
C GLU A 348 -6.92 -38.04 -1.08
N MET A 349 -6.49 -38.51 -2.26
CA MET A 349 -6.05 -37.64 -3.35
C MET A 349 -7.16 -36.70 -3.82
N LEU A 350 -8.39 -37.19 -3.97
CA LEU A 350 -9.54 -36.35 -4.37
C LEU A 350 -9.90 -35.33 -3.29
N VAL A 351 -9.79 -35.68 -2.01
CA VAL A 351 -9.99 -34.75 -0.90
C VAL A 351 -8.94 -33.65 -0.94
N ILE A 352 -7.66 -33.98 -1.12
CA ILE A 352 -6.58 -32.98 -1.19
C ILE A 352 -6.71 -32.11 -2.45
N LEU A 353 -7.04 -32.67 -3.62
CA LEU A 353 -7.31 -31.90 -4.84
C LEU A 353 -8.52 -30.98 -4.67
N PHE A 354 -9.58 -31.43 -3.99
CA PHE A 354 -10.75 -30.62 -3.69
C PHE A 354 -10.42 -29.51 -2.68
N SER A 355 -9.62 -29.81 -1.64
CA SER A 355 -9.10 -28.82 -0.69
C SER A 355 -8.18 -27.80 -1.36
N LEU A 356 -7.35 -28.22 -2.32
CA LEU A 356 -6.49 -27.33 -3.11
C LEU A 356 -7.29 -26.53 -4.15
N LEU A 357 -8.38 -27.07 -4.70
CA LEU A 357 -9.33 -26.34 -5.55
C LEU A 357 -10.10 -25.29 -4.74
N LEU A 358 -10.52 -25.62 -3.52
CA LEU A 358 -11.15 -24.69 -2.59
C LEU A 358 -10.15 -23.62 -2.12
N ALA A 359 -8.91 -24.00 -1.80
CA ALA A 359 -7.83 -23.07 -1.46
C ALA A 359 -7.41 -22.22 -2.67
N GLY A 360 -7.40 -22.78 -3.88
CA GLY A 360 -7.16 -22.06 -5.12
C GLY A 360 -8.28 -21.08 -5.47
N CYS A 361 -9.55 -21.42 -5.21
CA CYS A 361 -10.67 -20.50 -5.26
C CYS A 361 -10.58 -19.42 -4.17
N ALA A 362 -10.10 -19.75 -2.97
CA ALA A 362 -9.85 -18.77 -1.91
C ALA A 362 -8.69 -17.83 -2.26
N ILE A 363 -7.61 -18.32 -2.88
CA ILE A 363 -6.46 -17.50 -3.31
C ILE A 363 -6.82 -16.66 -4.54
N ALA A 364 -7.58 -17.22 -5.51
CA ALA A 364 -8.07 -16.47 -6.67
C ALA A 364 -9.11 -15.41 -6.32
N THR A 365 -9.72 -15.48 -5.13
CA THR A 365 -10.59 -14.43 -4.58
C THR A 365 -9.88 -13.51 -3.58
N CYS A 366 -8.62 -13.80 -3.22
CA CYS A 366 -7.86 -13.03 -2.23
C CYS A 366 -6.93 -11.96 -2.80
N ASP A 367 -6.62 -11.93 -4.10
CA ASP A 367 -5.83 -10.83 -4.69
C ASP A 367 -6.72 -9.74 -5.36
N SER A 368 -7.58 -9.15 -4.52
CA SER A 368 -8.49 -8.04 -4.85
C SER A 368 -8.12 -6.73 -4.15
N SER A 369 -6.98 -6.67 -3.45
CA SER A 369 -6.53 -5.45 -2.78
C SER A 369 -5.93 -4.46 -3.76
N TYR A 370 -6.46 -3.23 -3.82
CA TYR A 370 -5.77 -2.12 -4.49
C TYR A 370 -4.47 -1.78 -3.76
N ASP A 371 -3.41 -1.65 -4.55
CA ASP A 371 -2.08 -1.21 -4.17
C ASP A 371 -2.02 0.33 -4.10
N TYR A 372 -1.79 0.85 -2.89
CA TYR A 372 -1.65 2.27 -2.60
C TYR A 372 -0.28 2.84 -2.97
N SER A 373 0.68 2.01 -3.38
CA SER A 373 2.04 2.46 -3.65
C SER A 373 2.09 3.42 -4.85
N ALA A 374 2.93 4.44 -4.74
CA ALA A 374 3.22 5.40 -5.80
C ALA A 374 4.65 5.89 -5.65
N SER A 375 5.39 6.00 -6.75
CA SER A 375 6.72 6.61 -6.75
C SER A 375 6.65 8.08 -7.14
N ILE A 376 7.16 8.94 -6.26
CA ILE A 376 7.38 10.37 -6.53
C ILE A 376 8.84 10.67 -6.93
N GLN A 377 9.69 9.65 -6.97
CA GLN A 377 11.09 9.77 -7.35
C GLN A 377 11.24 9.55 -8.84
N CYS A 378 12.21 10.24 -9.45
CA CYS A 378 12.61 9.94 -10.82
C CYS A 378 13.71 8.90 -10.76
N LEU A 379 13.41 7.68 -11.19
CA LEU A 379 14.27 6.52 -11.00
C LEU A 379 15.17 6.27 -12.20
N ALA A 380 16.36 5.71 -11.99
CA ALA A 380 17.25 5.34 -13.08
C ALA A 380 16.62 4.25 -13.98
N GLU A 381 15.94 3.30 -13.35
CA GLU A 381 15.19 2.22 -14.00
C GLU A 381 13.75 2.21 -13.46
N PRO A 382 12.75 1.84 -14.27
CA PRO A 382 11.37 1.73 -13.82
C PRO A 382 11.23 0.58 -12.80
N LEU A 383 10.30 0.70 -11.85
CA LEU A 383 9.94 -0.41 -10.96
C LEU A 383 9.03 -1.41 -11.68
N ASP A 384 8.78 -2.49 -10.92
CA ASP A 384 7.94 -3.64 -11.15
C ASP A 384 6.41 -3.40 -11.14
N PRO A 385 5.64 -4.38 -11.67
CA PRO A 385 4.20 -4.39 -11.89
C PRO A 385 3.32 -4.09 -10.70
N GLN A 386 2.48 -3.05 -10.77
CA GLN A 386 1.22 -3.08 -10.02
C GLN A 386 0.16 -3.98 -10.66
N TYR A 387 0.02 -5.21 -10.17
CA TYR A 387 -0.92 -6.26 -10.63
C TYR A 387 -0.51 -7.15 -11.83
N GLY A 388 0.77 -7.27 -12.18
CA GLY A 388 1.29 -8.21 -13.18
C GLY A 388 0.92 -7.91 -14.64
N GLY A 389 0.46 -6.70 -14.94
CA GLY A 389 -0.09 -6.19 -16.21
C GLY A 389 -1.55 -5.77 -16.06
N GLY A 390 -2.28 -6.43 -15.14
CA GLY A 390 -3.73 -6.39 -15.09
C GLY A 390 -4.35 -6.76 -16.44
N LEU A 391 -5.15 -5.85 -17.01
CA LEU A 391 -5.76 -5.97 -18.34
C LEU A 391 -4.77 -5.67 -19.48
N VAL A 392 -3.59 -5.14 -19.17
CA VAL A 392 -2.57 -4.81 -20.16
C VAL A 392 -1.74 -6.06 -20.49
N GLY A 393 -2.12 -6.78 -21.55
CA GLY A 393 -1.21 -7.72 -22.22
C GLY A 393 0.04 -7.03 -22.79
N ASN A 394 1.18 -7.73 -22.70
CA ASN A 394 2.53 -7.25 -23.05
C ASN A 394 2.90 -5.88 -22.41
N PRO A 395 2.84 -5.76 -21.07
CA PRO A 395 3.01 -4.47 -20.38
C PRO A 395 4.44 -3.91 -20.43
N ASN A 396 5.46 -4.71 -20.77
CA ASN A 396 6.90 -4.35 -20.75
C ASN A 396 7.54 -4.49 -22.12
N PHE A 397 6.71 -4.70 -23.15
CA PHE A 397 7.19 -4.80 -24.53
C PHE A 397 8.18 -5.96 -24.78
N ASP A 398 8.19 -7.00 -23.91
CA ASP A 398 9.03 -8.19 -24.05
C ASP A 398 8.75 -8.95 -25.37
N SER A 399 7.50 -8.89 -25.83
CA SER A 399 7.04 -9.43 -27.13
C SER A 399 6.99 -8.36 -28.23
N GLY A 400 7.75 -7.27 -28.13
CA GLY A 400 7.74 -6.18 -29.10
C GLY A 400 6.50 -5.29 -28.99
N LEU A 401 5.94 -4.86 -30.13
CA LEU A 401 4.73 -4.00 -30.19
C LEU A 401 3.43 -4.79 -30.25
N ASP A 402 3.45 -6.10 -29.97
CA ASP A 402 2.21 -6.87 -29.92
C ASP A 402 1.23 -6.23 -28.92
N GLU A 403 0.00 -5.98 -29.40
CA GLU A 403 -1.07 -5.21 -28.74
C GLU A 403 -0.89 -3.67 -28.69
N TRP A 404 0.16 -3.11 -29.29
CA TRP A 404 0.45 -1.67 -29.32
C TRP A 404 0.60 -1.12 -30.76
N SER A 405 0.23 0.14 -30.94
CA SER A 405 0.25 0.87 -32.21
C SER A 405 0.62 2.34 -31.99
N VAL A 406 1.03 3.00 -33.06
CA VAL A 406 1.29 4.44 -33.08
C VAL A 406 0.15 5.12 -33.80
N PHE A 407 -0.28 6.27 -33.31
CA PHE A 407 -1.20 7.12 -34.07
C PHE A 407 -0.58 8.49 -34.35
N GLY A 408 -0.92 9.03 -35.52
CA GLY A 408 -0.20 10.14 -36.15
C GLY A 408 1.13 9.69 -36.79
N GLY A 409 1.76 10.56 -37.58
CA GLY A 409 3.07 10.36 -38.24
C GLY A 409 4.31 10.20 -37.32
N GLY A 410 4.14 9.71 -36.08
CA GLY A 410 5.24 9.33 -35.21
C GLY A 410 5.82 7.97 -35.58
N LYS A 411 7.09 7.70 -35.23
CA LYS A 411 7.73 6.39 -35.38
C LYS A 411 7.91 5.76 -34.01
N VAL A 412 7.58 4.48 -33.86
CA VAL A 412 7.87 3.71 -32.63
C VAL A 412 8.95 2.69 -32.91
N ALA A 413 9.88 2.56 -31.96
CA ALA A 413 10.92 1.56 -31.96
C ALA A 413 11.03 0.96 -30.55
N VAL A 414 11.00 -0.37 -30.46
CA VAL A 414 11.24 -1.08 -29.21
C VAL A 414 12.74 -1.13 -28.98
N ARG A 415 13.21 -0.59 -27.86
CA ARG A 415 14.61 -0.67 -27.43
C ARG A 415 14.69 -1.60 -26.22
N LYS A 416 15.51 -2.66 -26.31
CA LYS A 416 15.73 -3.58 -25.18
C LYS A 416 16.64 -2.90 -24.15
N SER A 417 16.12 -2.58 -22.97
CA SER A 417 16.92 -2.25 -21.79
C SER A 417 17.56 -3.53 -21.21
N LYS A 418 18.71 -3.39 -20.53
CA LYS A 418 19.43 -4.51 -19.91
C LYS A 418 18.76 -4.85 -18.58
N LYS A 419 17.98 -5.94 -18.58
CA LYS A 419 17.25 -6.59 -17.46
C LYS A 419 15.81 -6.09 -17.33
N GLY A 420 14.88 -7.04 -17.37
CA GLY A 420 13.45 -6.79 -17.27
C GLY A 420 12.96 -6.71 -15.83
N SER A 421 11.87 -5.98 -15.64
CA SER A 421 10.63 -6.32 -14.90
C SER A 421 9.78 -5.01 -14.76
N VAL A 422 8.69 -4.83 -15.54
CA VAL A 422 7.20 -4.93 -15.37
C VAL A 422 6.50 -3.72 -14.56
N GLU A 423 5.26 -3.19 -14.83
CA GLU A 423 4.40 -1.99 -14.35
C GLU A 423 4.76 -0.78 -13.38
N PRO A 424 3.96 0.31 -13.06
CA PRO A 424 2.88 1.11 -13.71
C PRO A 424 3.42 2.18 -14.69
N ALA A 425 2.61 2.74 -15.61
CA ALA A 425 3.13 3.44 -16.81
C ALA A 425 4.28 4.41 -16.49
N TRP A 426 5.50 3.93 -16.73
CA TRP A 426 6.71 4.66 -16.47
C TRP A 426 7.00 5.46 -17.73
N LEU A 427 7.20 6.76 -17.54
CA LEU A 427 7.33 7.71 -18.63
C LEU A 427 8.69 8.39 -18.54
N GLN A 428 9.39 8.42 -19.66
CA GLN A 428 10.66 9.13 -19.83
C GLN A 428 10.60 9.93 -21.13
N LEU A 429 11.30 11.06 -21.18
CA LEU A 429 11.50 11.83 -22.41
C LEU A 429 12.93 11.66 -22.91
N ASP A 430 13.16 11.72 -24.22
CA ASP A 430 14.53 11.75 -24.77
C ASP A 430 15.32 12.96 -24.25
N LYS A 431 14.68 14.13 -24.13
CA LYS A 431 15.29 15.38 -23.70
C LYS A 431 14.30 16.27 -22.94
N GLY A 432 14.84 17.12 -22.08
CA GLY A 432 14.07 18.13 -21.36
C GLY A 432 13.12 17.54 -20.31
N LYS A 433 12.03 18.26 -20.05
CA LYS A 433 11.00 17.95 -19.05
C LYS A 433 9.66 18.48 -19.59
N ASP A 434 8.61 17.67 -19.55
CA ASP A 434 7.27 18.08 -19.97
C ASP A 434 6.17 17.30 -19.22
N ILE A 435 4.94 17.80 -19.27
CA ILE A 435 3.77 17.12 -18.73
C ILE A 435 3.30 16.08 -19.75
N VAL A 436 3.23 14.83 -19.31
CA VAL A 436 2.64 13.72 -20.07
C VAL A 436 1.31 13.35 -19.43
N SER A 437 0.27 13.21 -20.24
CA SER A 437 -1.08 12.87 -19.79
C SER A 437 -1.56 11.58 -20.45
N ALA A 438 -2.25 10.76 -19.66
CA ALA A 438 -2.91 9.55 -20.12
C ALA A 438 -4.41 9.81 -20.35
N PHE A 439 -4.94 9.34 -21.47
CA PHE A 439 -6.34 9.48 -21.86
C PHE A 439 -6.93 8.13 -22.26
N LEU A 440 -8.21 7.94 -21.97
CA LEU A 440 -9.02 6.84 -22.44
C LEU A 440 -10.01 7.36 -23.47
N GLU A 441 -9.86 6.94 -24.73
CA GLU A 441 -10.84 7.25 -25.78
C GLU A 441 -11.89 6.13 -25.82
N ILE A 442 -13.15 6.54 -25.87
CA ILE A 442 -14.29 5.65 -25.92
C ILE A 442 -15.03 5.76 -27.27
N PRO A 443 -15.79 4.74 -27.71
CA PRO A 443 -16.24 4.59 -29.10
C PRO A 443 -17.17 5.69 -29.61
N ASN A 444 -17.72 6.52 -28.73
CA ASN A 444 -18.54 7.67 -29.05
C ASN A 444 -17.71 8.94 -29.36
N GLY A 445 -16.37 8.84 -29.41
CA GLY A 445 -15.45 9.96 -29.65
C GLY A 445 -15.18 10.82 -28.42
N GLN A 446 -15.67 10.43 -27.24
CA GLN A 446 -15.37 11.10 -25.98
C GLN A 446 -14.02 10.62 -25.43
N SER A 447 -13.25 11.54 -24.84
CA SER A 447 -11.97 11.24 -24.21
C SER A 447 -12.06 11.51 -22.71
N ILE A 448 -11.63 10.55 -21.91
CA ILE A 448 -11.60 10.63 -20.44
C ILE A 448 -10.13 10.71 -20.03
N ILE A 449 -9.73 11.80 -19.37
CA ILE A 449 -8.39 11.87 -18.80
C ILE A 449 -8.25 10.91 -17.62
N VAL A 450 -7.14 10.18 -17.60
CA VAL A 450 -6.82 9.20 -16.55
C VAL A 450 -5.95 9.85 -15.48
N GLY A 451 -4.95 10.61 -15.89
CA GLY A 451 -4.01 11.31 -15.01
C GLY A 451 -2.84 11.92 -15.78
N SER A 452 -1.99 12.65 -15.07
CA SER A 452 -0.85 13.37 -15.65
C SER A 452 0.35 13.38 -14.71
N VAL A 453 1.54 13.32 -15.29
CA VAL A 453 2.81 13.40 -14.55
C VAL A 453 3.79 14.29 -15.31
N ILE A 454 4.73 14.89 -14.59
CA ILE A 454 5.90 15.46 -15.22
C ILE A 454 6.94 14.36 -15.51
N ALA A 455 7.17 14.10 -16.79
CA ALA A 455 8.25 13.23 -17.27
C ALA A 455 9.47 14.08 -17.64
N LYS A 456 10.68 13.54 -17.48
CA LYS A 456 11.93 14.21 -17.85
C LYS A 456 12.93 13.23 -18.43
N SER A 457 13.97 13.77 -19.04
CA SER A 457 15.07 12.98 -19.60
C SER A 457 16.02 12.46 -18.54
N GLY A 458 16.54 11.24 -18.79
CA GLY A 458 17.55 10.58 -17.96
C GLY A 458 17.03 9.81 -16.75
N CYS A 459 15.71 9.73 -16.55
CA CYS A 459 15.08 8.92 -15.51
C CYS A 459 13.59 8.70 -15.79
N TRP A 460 13.01 7.70 -15.14
CA TRP A 460 11.62 7.28 -15.29
C TRP A 460 10.72 7.90 -14.22
N SER A 461 9.58 8.44 -14.65
CA SER A 461 8.51 8.99 -13.80
C SER A 461 7.26 8.12 -13.86
N MET A 462 6.69 7.76 -12.70
CA MET A 462 5.45 6.99 -12.62
C MET A 462 4.22 7.87 -12.84
N LEU A 463 3.34 7.51 -13.79
CA LEU A 463 1.99 8.06 -13.91
C LEU A 463 0.99 7.13 -13.22
N LYS A 464 0.44 7.58 -12.09
CA LYS A 464 -0.73 6.94 -11.47
C LYS A 464 -1.98 7.75 -11.77
N GLY A 465 -3.04 7.09 -12.19
CA GLY A 465 -4.30 7.72 -12.53
C GLY A 465 -5.47 6.74 -12.41
N GLY A 466 -6.68 7.23 -12.66
CA GLY A 466 -7.88 6.42 -12.52
C GLY A 466 -9.07 7.04 -13.25
N PHE A 467 -9.97 6.17 -13.67
CA PHE A 467 -11.21 6.56 -14.34
C PHE A 467 -12.37 5.65 -13.94
N THR A 468 -13.59 6.08 -14.25
CA THR A 468 -14.81 5.30 -14.06
C THR A 468 -15.55 5.24 -15.38
N VAL A 469 -15.99 4.04 -15.77
CA VAL A 469 -16.86 3.79 -16.92
C VAL A 469 -18.15 3.14 -16.46
N HIS A 470 -19.27 3.47 -17.10
CA HIS A 470 -20.61 3.03 -16.68
C HIS A 470 -21.05 1.72 -17.34
N GLU A 471 -20.44 1.36 -18.46
CA GLU A 471 -20.79 0.17 -19.24
C GLU A 471 -19.52 -0.49 -19.79
N ASN A 472 -19.62 -1.79 -20.07
CA ASN A 472 -18.55 -2.51 -20.75
C ASN A 472 -18.39 -1.97 -22.16
N MET A 473 -17.19 -1.49 -22.49
CA MET A 473 -16.91 -0.85 -23.76
C MET A 473 -15.49 -1.15 -24.23
N LYS A 474 -15.31 -1.15 -25.55
CA LYS A 474 -13.96 -1.07 -26.14
C LYS A 474 -13.45 0.34 -25.90
N ALA A 475 -12.25 0.45 -25.36
CA ALA A 475 -11.62 1.74 -25.15
C ALA A 475 -10.14 1.63 -25.43
N GLU A 476 -9.54 2.75 -25.81
CA GLU A 476 -8.14 2.82 -26.20
C GLU A 476 -7.42 3.82 -25.29
N ILE A 477 -6.30 3.40 -24.72
CA ILE A 477 -5.50 4.26 -23.85
C ILE A 477 -4.38 4.93 -24.66
N TYR A 478 -4.19 6.23 -24.41
CA TYR A 478 -3.23 7.09 -25.09
C TYR A 478 -2.35 7.80 -24.07
N PHE A 479 -1.09 7.97 -24.42
CA PHE A 479 -0.16 8.83 -23.69
C PHE A 479 0.30 9.96 -24.61
N THR A 480 0.18 11.20 -24.13
CA THR A 480 0.43 12.38 -24.95
C THR A 480 1.21 13.45 -24.20
N SER A 481 2.10 14.13 -24.91
CA SER A 481 2.77 15.37 -24.49
C SER A 481 2.37 16.48 -25.46
N LYS A 482 2.27 17.72 -24.97
CA LYS A 482 2.01 18.89 -25.82
C LYS A 482 3.26 19.31 -26.60
N ASN A 483 4.44 18.93 -26.13
CA ASN A 483 5.69 19.19 -26.80
C ASN A 483 5.93 18.17 -27.92
N THR A 484 5.75 18.62 -29.17
CA THR A 484 5.94 17.76 -30.35
C THR A 484 7.40 17.50 -30.71
N GLN A 485 8.35 18.10 -30.00
CA GLN A 485 9.78 17.98 -30.27
C GLN A 485 10.48 16.92 -29.43
N VAL A 486 9.77 16.27 -28.49
CA VAL A 486 10.32 15.22 -27.62
C VAL A 486 9.83 13.85 -28.05
N GLU A 487 10.66 12.83 -27.83
CA GLU A 487 10.25 11.44 -27.92
C GLU A 487 9.75 10.98 -26.55
N LEU A 488 8.58 10.35 -26.52
CA LEU A 488 8.00 9.76 -25.31
C LEU A 488 8.35 8.28 -25.25
N TRP A 489 9.02 7.88 -24.18
CA TRP A 489 9.29 6.48 -23.87
C TRP A 489 8.35 6.03 -22.76
N ILE A 490 7.77 4.86 -22.96
CA ILE A 490 6.78 4.27 -22.07
C ILE A 490 7.26 2.86 -21.77
N ASP A 491 7.24 2.50 -20.51
CA ASP A 491 7.46 1.12 -20.10
C ASP A 491 6.44 0.73 -19.04
N ASN A 492 6.30 -0.57 -18.82
CA ASN A 492 5.70 -1.11 -17.62
C ASN A 492 4.29 -0.51 -17.40
N VAL A 493 3.27 -0.84 -18.22
CA VAL A 493 1.91 -0.25 -18.08
C VAL A 493 0.94 -1.21 -17.36
N SER A 494 0.23 -0.73 -16.33
CA SER A 494 -0.79 -1.48 -15.58
C SER A 494 -2.21 -0.97 -15.79
N LEU A 495 -3.19 -1.87 -15.72
CA LEU A 495 -4.60 -1.50 -15.60
C LEU A 495 -5.41 -2.57 -14.86
N LYS A 496 -5.89 -2.28 -13.65
CA LYS A 496 -6.75 -3.19 -12.88
C LYS A 496 -8.18 -2.64 -12.77
N PRO A 497 -9.20 -3.41 -13.18
CA PRO A 497 -10.60 -3.04 -12.99
C PRO A 497 -11.05 -3.39 -11.57
N PHE A 498 -11.91 -2.54 -11.03
CA PHE A 498 -12.64 -2.80 -9.78
C PHE A 498 -14.11 -2.52 -10.03
N THR A 499 -14.99 -3.44 -9.63
CA THR A 499 -16.42 -3.17 -9.56
C THR A 499 -16.72 -2.20 -8.41
N ARG A 500 -17.88 -1.54 -8.45
CA ARG A 500 -18.32 -0.66 -7.36
C ARG A 500 -18.37 -1.37 -6.01
N ILE A 501 -18.76 -2.64 -6.00
CA ILE A 501 -18.85 -3.46 -4.78
C ILE A 501 -17.45 -3.76 -4.25
N GLU A 502 -16.52 -4.18 -5.09
CA GLU A 502 -15.12 -4.43 -4.69
C GLU A 502 -14.46 -3.16 -4.16
N TRP A 503 -14.69 -2.02 -4.81
CA TRP A 503 -14.19 -0.71 -4.35
C TRP A 503 -14.74 -0.34 -2.97
N GLN A 504 -16.04 -0.51 -2.75
CA GLN A 504 -16.67 -0.27 -1.44
C GLN A 504 -16.14 -1.22 -0.36
N GLN A 505 -15.95 -2.50 -0.68
CA GLN A 505 -15.37 -3.47 0.25
C GLN A 505 -13.95 -3.06 0.64
N GLN A 506 -13.16 -2.54 -0.29
CA GLN A 506 -11.84 -2.03 -0.02
C GLN A 506 -11.86 -0.78 0.88
N GLN A 507 -12.73 0.18 0.59
CA GLN A 507 -12.91 1.35 1.45
C GLN A 507 -13.22 0.90 2.89
N ASN A 508 -14.16 -0.04 3.06
CA ASN A 508 -14.53 -0.56 4.37
C ASN A 508 -13.39 -1.31 5.07
N LYS A 509 -12.60 -2.13 4.35
CA LYS A 509 -11.43 -2.82 4.92
C LYS A 509 -10.39 -1.86 5.49
N SER A 510 -10.16 -0.71 4.84
CA SER A 510 -9.21 0.30 5.33
C SER A 510 -9.68 1.02 6.61
N ILE A 511 -11.00 1.06 6.81
CA ILE A 511 -11.66 1.77 7.91
C ILE A 511 -11.68 0.91 9.19
N ASP A 512 -11.71 -0.42 9.05
CA ASP A 512 -11.79 -1.37 10.17
C ASP A 512 -10.39 -1.66 10.78
N ARG A 513 -10.18 -1.35 12.07
CA ARG A 513 -8.98 -1.80 12.84
C ARG A 513 -9.36 -2.54 14.12
N GLN A 514 -8.59 -3.57 14.47
CA GLN A 514 -8.82 -4.48 15.60
C GLN A 514 -8.04 -4.06 16.86
N GLY A 515 -8.62 -4.26 18.04
CA GLY A 515 -7.93 -4.18 19.34
C GLY A 515 -8.44 -5.27 20.29
N GLY A 516 -7.57 -5.72 21.20
CA GLY A 516 -7.82 -6.84 22.12
C GLY A 516 -7.46 -6.49 23.57
N ALA A 517 -8.20 -7.00 24.55
CA ALA A 517 -7.89 -6.86 25.97
C ALA A 517 -7.91 -8.23 26.68
N GLU A 518 -7.05 -8.45 27.69
CA GLU A 518 -6.90 -9.73 28.41
C GLU A 518 -7.41 -9.67 29.87
N ALA A 519 -8.37 -10.55 30.24
CA ALA A 519 -8.79 -11.00 31.57
C ALA A 519 -9.98 -12.00 31.49
N PRO A 520 -9.89 -13.30 31.82
CA PRO A 520 -11.00 -14.29 31.67
C PRO A 520 -12.29 -13.94 32.42
N GLY A 521 -13.45 -14.13 31.78
CA GLY A 521 -14.79 -13.95 32.37
C GLY A 521 -15.19 -12.52 32.81
N ALA A 522 -14.45 -11.48 32.43
CA ALA A 522 -14.75 -10.09 32.74
C ALA A 522 -15.78 -9.50 31.76
N ASN A 523 -16.76 -8.76 32.28
CA ASN A 523 -17.65 -7.93 31.50
C ASN A 523 -16.93 -6.64 31.11
N ILE A 524 -16.84 -6.34 29.81
CA ILE A 524 -16.19 -5.17 29.25
C ILE A 524 -17.24 -4.24 28.64
N VAL A 525 -17.13 -2.94 28.93
CA VAL A 525 -17.89 -1.86 28.28
C VAL A 525 -16.90 -0.84 27.75
N VAL A 526 -16.92 -0.58 26.44
CA VAL A 526 -16.04 0.36 25.76
C VAL A 526 -16.85 1.47 25.12
N ASN A 527 -16.54 2.70 25.50
CA ASN A 527 -17.21 3.90 25.02
C ASN A 527 -16.18 4.83 24.37
N GLN A 528 -16.42 5.26 23.14
CA GLN A 528 -15.59 6.27 22.50
C GLN A 528 -15.88 7.64 23.13
N ILE A 529 -14.83 8.28 23.66
CA ILE A 529 -14.89 9.63 24.25
C ILE A 529 -14.74 10.67 23.14
N ARG A 530 -13.80 10.46 22.22
CA ARG A 530 -13.47 11.42 21.17
C ARG A 530 -12.94 10.72 19.92
N PRO A 531 -13.47 11.00 18.71
CA PRO A 531 -12.88 10.51 17.47
C PRO A 531 -11.51 11.16 17.23
N TYR A 532 -10.57 10.40 16.67
CA TYR A 532 -9.25 10.92 16.32
C TYR A 532 -9.28 11.71 15.00
N PHE A 533 -10.03 11.23 14.02
CA PHE A 533 -10.15 11.86 12.71
C PHE A 533 -10.94 13.17 12.80
N PRO A 534 -10.35 14.34 12.54
CA PRO A 534 -11.05 15.62 12.56
C PRO A 534 -12.00 15.71 11.36
N LEU A 535 -13.29 15.64 11.65
CA LEU A 535 -14.35 16.03 10.73
C LEU A 535 -14.89 17.39 11.16
N GLY A 536 -14.78 18.36 10.25
CA GLY A 536 -15.10 19.75 10.50
C GLY A 536 -16.02 20.36 9.45
N CYS A 537 -16.42 21.59 9.72
CA CYS A 537 -17.21 22.41 8.80
C CYS A 537 -16.71 23.85 8.81
N SER A 538 -16.77 24.52 7.66
CA SER A 538 -16.49 25.95 7.60
C SER A 538 -17.62 26.77 8.21
N THR A 539 -17.34 27.99 8.64
CA THR A 539 -18.39 28.88 9.15
C THR A 539 -18.03 30.35 8.99
N ALA A 540 -19.04 31.22 9.00
CA ALA A 540 -18.88 32.67 8.97
C ALA A 540 -19.12 33.27 10.36
N GLY A 541 -18.77 34.55 10.53
CA GLY A 541 -18.95 35.29 11.78
C GLY A 541 -20.42 35.37 12.26
N THR A 542 -21.38 35.03 11.42
CA THR A 542 -22.80 34.90 11.79
C THR A 542 -23.03 33.91 12.93
N ILE A 543 -22.14 32.93 13.13
CA ILE A 543 -22.25 31.95 14.22
C ILE A 543 -22.28 32.60 15.61
N ILE A 544 -21.63 33.75 15.80
CA ILE A 544 -21.54 34.42 17.11
C ILE A 544 -22.93 34.87 17.60
N ASN A 545 -23.85 35.18 16.69
CA ASN A 545 -25.13 35.81 17.00
C ASN A 545 -26.34 34.87 16.93
N HIS A 546 -26.15 33.59 16.59
CA HIS A 546 -27.26 32.65 16.35
C HIS A 546 -27.13 31.40 17.21
N LYS A 547 -27.79 31.41 18.38
CA LYS A 547 -27.71 30.31 19.35
C LYS A 547 -28.10 28.94 18.77
N ALA A 548 -29.17 28.88 17.99
CA ALA A 548 -29.58 27.63 17.33
C ALA A 548 -28.51 27.09 16.36
N TYR A 549 -27.82 27.96 15.63
CA TYR A 549 -26.70 27.56 14.78
C TYR A 549 -25.47 27.14 15.59
N GLN A 550 -25.19 27.80 16.72
CA GLN A 550 -24.12 27.38 17.63
C GLN A 550 -24.37 25.97 18.16
N ASP A 551 -25.60 25.69 18.61
CA ASP A 551 -25.98 24.40 19.16
C ASP A 551 -25.87 23.31 18.09
N TRP A 552 -26.40 23.57 16.89
CA TRP A 552 -26.23 22.66 15.76
C TRP A 552 -24.75 22.46 15.42
N PHE A 553 -23.97 23.52 15.24
CA PHE A 553 -22.57 23.37 14.81
C PHE A 553 -21.73 22.60 15.83
N THR A 554 -21.88 22.93 17.12
CA THR A 554 -21.06 22.35 18.20
C THR A 554 -21.40 20.90 18.52
N SER A 555 -22.59 20.42 18.15
CA SER A 555 -22.96 19.01 18.32
C SER A 555 -22.42 18.10 17.20
N HIS A 556 -22.01 18.65 16.05
CA HIS A 556 -21.61 17.85 14.87
C HIS A 556 -20.11 17.84 14.62
N PHE A 557 -19.41 18.96 14.84
CA PHE A 557 -18.05 19.13 14.33
C PHE A 557 -17.00 19.26 15.42
N THR A 558 -15.84 18.66 15.18
CA THR A 558 -14.67 18.73 16.08
C THR A 558 -13.61 19.71 15.59
N ALA A 559 -13.71 20.16 14.33
CA ALA A 559 -12.82 21.14 13.72
C ALA A 559 -13.60 22.18 12.90
N THR A 560 -13.00 23.35 12.67
CA THR A 560 -13.57 24.39 11.83
C THR A 560 -12.50 25.21 11.09
N THR A 561 -12.92 25.87 10.02
CA THR A 561 -12.18 26.93 9.32
C THR A 561 -13.12 28.12 9.12
N PHE A 562 -12.59 29.34 9.21
CA PHE A 562 -13.41 30.54 8.99
C PHE A 562 -13.44 30.91 7.52
N ASN A 563 -14.62 31.28 7.03
CA ASN A 563 -14.83 31.55 5.60
C ASN A 563 -14.02 32.75 5.10
N ASN A 564 -14.01 33.83 5.89
CA ASN A 564 -13.33 35.07 5.53
C ASN A 564 -12.60 35.73 6.69
N GLU A 565 -13.01 35.43 7.92
CA GLU A 565 -12.73 36.23 9.11
C GLU A 565 -11.24 36.19 9.51
N MET A 566 -10.47 35.23 8.99
CA MET A 566 -9.01 35.19 9.14
C MET A 566 -8.24 35.62 7.89
N LYS A 567 -8.89 35.94 6.76
CA LYS A 567 -8.20 36.37 5.52
C LYS A 567 -7.66 37.79 5.66
N TRP A 568 -6.60 38.10 4.88
CA TRP A 568 -5.90 39.38 4.99
C TRP A 568 -6.81 40.58 4.65
N TYR A 569 -7.58 40.50 3.58
CA TYR A 569 -8.50 41.58 3.20
C TYR A 569 -9.62 41.83 4.22
N TYR A 570 -9.97 40.83 5.03
CA TYR A 570 -11.00 40.97 6.05
C TYR A 570 -10.45 41.68 7.29
N THR A 571 -9.23 41.33 7.67
CA THR A 571 -8.60 41.78 8.91
C THR A 571 -7.76 43.04 8.75
N GLU A 572 -7.35 43.40 7.53
CA GLU A 572 -6.62 44.64 7.24
C GLU A 572 -7.07 45.21 5.87
N LEU A 573 -8.23 45.87 5.86
CA LEU A 573 -8.78 46.48 4.64
C LEU A 573 -7.96 47.70 4.20
N TYR A 574 -7.44 48.47 5.15
CA TYR A 574 -6.61 49.65 4.93
C TYR A 574 -5.22 49.46 5.56
N PRO A 575 -4.15 50.02 4.98
CA PRO A 575 -2.79 49.81 5.47
C PRO A 575 -2.65 50.17 6.96
N GLY A 576 -2.20 49.21 7.77
CA GLY A 576 -1.96 49.35 9.20
C GLY A 576 -3.22 49.45 10.07
N LYS A 577 -4.43 49.34 9.50
CA LYS A 577 -5.69 49.37 10.24
C LYS A 577 -6.25 47.95 10.38
N GLU A 578 -5.69 47.22 11.33
CA GLU A 578 -6.13 45.85 11.61
C GLU A 578 -7.42 45.83 12.45
N ASN A 579 -8.34 44.93 12.13
CA ASN A 579 -9.56 44.68 12.90
C ASN A 579 -9.80 43.17 13.01
N TYR A 580 -9.58 42.62 14.21
CA TYR A 580 -9.80 41.21 14.54
C TYR A 580 -11.03 40.99 15.42
N THR A 581 -11.89 41.99 15.62
CA THR A 581 -13.00 41.92 16.60
C THR A 581 -13.90 40.70 16.38
N VAL A 582 -14.31 40.43 15.13
CA VAL A 582 -15.15 39.28 14.79
C VAL A 582 -14.35 37.98 14.93
N THR A 583 -13.11 37.96 14.44
CA THR A 583 -12.23 36.80 14.45
C THR A 583 -11.90 36.34 15.87
N ASP A 584 -11.55 37.27 16.77
CA ASP A 584 -11.26 37.03 18.18
C ASP A 584 -12.49 36.45 18.91
N ALA A 585 -13.69 36.96 18.58
CA ALA A 585 -14.94 36.44 19.12
C ALA A 585 -15.23 35.01 18.64
N MET A 586 -15.00 34.71 17.35
CA MET A 586 -15.14 33.35 16.81
C MET A 586 -14.12 32.39 17.46
N VAL A 587 -12.85 32.78 17.56
CA VAL A 587 -11.80 31.98 18.21
C VAL A 587 -12.19 31.66 19.66
N SER A 588 -12.63 32.68 20.40
CA SER A 588 -13.10 32.51 21.79
C SER A 588 -14.27 31.54 21.89
N PHE A 589 -15.25 31.64 20.98
CA PHE A 589 -16.39 30.73 20.92
C PHE A 589 -15.96 29.27 20.67
N PHE A 590 -15.11 29.01 19.67
CA PHE A 590 -14.70 27.65 19.34
C PHE A 590 -13.78 27.03 20.38
N LYS A 591 -12.86 27.81 20.96
CA LYS A 591 -12.05 27.38 22.11
C LYS A 591 -12.90 26.96 23.29
N LYS A 592 -13.92 27.77 23.64
CA LYS A 592 -14.87 27.44 24.73
C LYS A 592 -15.58 26.12 24.49
N ASN A 593 -15.91 25.81 23.24
CA ASN A 593 -16.58 24.57 22.84
C ASN A 593 -15.61 23.43 22.48
N ARG A 594 -14.29 23.60 22.68
CA ARG A 594 -13.24 22.60 22.38
C ARG A 594 -13.23 22.13 20.91
N ILE A 595 -13.56 23.04 19.99
CA ILE A 595 -13.51 22.79 18.56
C ILE A 595 -12.20 23.35 18.03
N ALA A 596 -11.44 22.51 17.33
CA ALA A 596 -10.15 22.88 16.77
C ALA A 596 -10.30 23.86 15.61
N ILE A 597 -9.39 24.83 15.49
CA ILE A 597 -9.47 25.89 14.47
C ILE A 597 -8.30 25.73 13.50
N ARG A 598 -8.58 25.68 12.20
CA ARG A 598 -7.58 25.79 11.15
C ARG A 598 -7.56 27.23 10.63
N GLY A 599 -6.39 27.86 10.71
CA GLY A 599 -6.19 29.25 10.34
C GLY A 599 -6.13 29.42 8.83
N HIS A 600 -7.10 30.12 8.25
CA HIS A 600 -7.23 30.30 6.80
C HIS A 600 -7.49 31.77 6.42
N ALA A 601 -6.61 32.44 5.69
CA ALA A 601 -5.24 32.08 5.37
C ALA A 601 -4.32 33.25 5.68
N ILE A 602 -3.03 32.97 5.91
CA ILE A 602 -2.04 34.02 6.20
C ILE A 602 -1.87 34.90 4.96
N LEU A 603 -1.50 34.29 3.85
CA LEU A 603 -1.33 34.91 2.53
C LEU A 603 -2.05 34.09 1.46
N TRP A 604 -2.51 34.77 0.41
CA TRP A 604 -3.13 34.16 -0.76
C TRP A 604 -2.38 34.64 -2.00
N ALA A 605 -1.88 33.70 -2.81
CA ALA A 605 -1.04 33.99 -3.96
C ALA A 605 -1.81 34.61 -5.14
N ALA A 606 -3.14 34.60 -5.11
CA ALA A 606 -3.98 35.20 -6.13
C ALA A 606 -4.00 36.73 -5.98
N GLY A 607 -3.56 37.44 -7.02
CA GLY A 607 -3.51 38.92 -7.00
C GLY A 607 -4.89 39.59 -6.99
N ASN A 608 -5.92 38.95 -7.54
CA ASN A 608 -7.29 39.50 -7.60
C ASN A 608 -7.91 39.73 -6.21
N VAL A 609 -7.63 38.84 -5.25
CA VAL A 609 -8.12 38.86 -3.86
C VAL A 609 -7.17 39.57 -2.89
N THR A 610 -5.95 39.89 -3.32
CA THR A 610 -5.04 40.77 -2.61
C THR A 610 -5.60 42.20 -2.58
N GLN A 611 -5.49 42.91 -1.46
CA GLN A 611 -6.08 44.24 -1.28
C GLN A 611 -5.55 45.25 -2.31
N PRO A 612 -6.38 46.20 -2.78
CA PRO A 612 -5.97 47.22 -3.76
C PRO A 612 -4.72 48.00 -3.35
N TRP A 613 -4.59 48.33 -2.06
CA TRP A 613 -3.45 49.10 -1.56
C TRP A 613 -2.14 48.30 -1.59
N VAL A 614 -2.18 46.97 -1.40
CA VAL A 614 -0.98 46.11 -1.48
C VAL A 614 -0.49 46.00 -2.93
N LYS A 615 -1.43 45.86 -3.88
CA LYS A 615 -1.12 45.65 -5.32
C LYS A 615 -0.31 46.77 -5.96
N ILE A 616 -0.46 48.00 -5.47
CA ILE A 616 0.21 49.19 -6.01
C ILE A 616 1.54 49.51 -5.32
N LEU A 617 1.91 48.77 -4.28
CA LEU A 617 3.16 49.00 -3.55
C LEU A 617 4.37 48.56 -4.38
N PRO A 618 5.53 49.23 -4.20
CA PRO A 618 6.80 48.72 -4.69
C PRO A 618 7.16 47.36 -4.06
N PRO A 619 7.95 46.50 -4.73
CA PRO A 619 8.36 45.17 -4.25
C PRO A 619 8.79 45.10 -2.77
N LYS A 620 9.64 46.02 -2.33
CA LYS A 620 10.14 46.10 -0.95
C LYS A 620 9.05 46.38 0.08
N GLU A 621 8.05 47.18 -0.30
CA GLU A 621 6.93 47.53 0.58
C GLU A 621 5.87 46.43 0.59
N ILE A 622 5.68 45.68 -0.52
CA ILE A 622 4.88 44.44 -0.53
C ILE A 622 5.49 43.43 0.44
N LEU A 623 6.81 43.21 0.38
CA LEU A 623 7.51 42.32 1.30
C LEU A 623 7.30 42.73 2.76
N LYS A 624 7.50 44.00 3.09
CA LYS A 624 7.26 44.51 4.45
C LYS A 624 5.81 44.32 4.89
N ALA A 625 4.84 44.59 4.02
CA ALA A 625 3.43 44.41 4.33
C ALA A 625 3.10 42.93 4.58
N ALA A 626 3.58 42.02 3.74
CA ALA A 626 3.39 40.59 3.91
C ALA A 626 4.07 40.06 5.20
N ILE A 627 5.29 40.51 5.52
CA ILE A 627 5.96 40.16 6.79
C ILE A 627 5.16 40.66 7.99
N ARG A 628 4.67 41.92 7.97
CA ARG A 628 3.82 42.46 9.04
C ARG A 628 2.54 41.65 9.20
N ARG A 629 1.90 41.30 8.08
CA ARG A 629 0.71 40.45 8.07
C ARG A 629 0.99 39.08 8.71
N THR A 630 2.02 38.39 8.28
CA THR A 630 2.42 37.09 8.86
C THR A 630 2.71 37.25 10.36
N GLY A 631 3.45 38.28 10.75
CA GLY A 631 3.74 38.61 12.14
C GLY A 631 2.49 38.84 12.98
N SER A 632 1.56 39.64 12.50
CA SER A 632 0.33 39.99 13.22
C SER A 632 -0.57 38.78 13.43
N VAL A 633 -0.95 38.08 12.36
CA VAL A 633 -1.96 37.02 12.45
C VAL A 633 -1.44 35.77 13.15
N VAL A 634 -0.19 35.36 12.89
CA VAL A 634 0.39 34.15 13.49
C VAL A 634 0.66 34.36 14.97
N SER A 635 1.25 35.50 15.35
CA SER A 635 1.53 35.78 16.77
C SER A 635 0.25 35.95 17.58
N ARG A 636 -0.80 36.50 16.99
CA ARG A 636 -2.08 36.71 17.67
C ARG A 636 -2.77 35.42 18.07
N TYR A 637 -2.73 34.40 17.21
CA TYR A 637 -3.42 33.13 17.44
C TYR A 637 -2.47 31.97 17.76
N LEU A 638 -1.28 32.29 18.28
CA LEU A 638 -0.31 31.28 18.73
C LEU A 638 -0.94 30.39 19.80
N GLY A 639 -1.00 29.08 19.54
CA GLY A 639 -1.63 28.09 20.42
C GLY A 639 -3.15 28.00 20.33
N ASP A 640 -3.81 28.85 19.53
CA ASP A 640 -5.27 28.87 19.36
C ASP A 640 -5.74 28.17 18.08
N VAL A 641 -4.83 27.92 17.15
CA VAL A 641 -5.08 27.16 15.92
C VAL A 641 -4.28 25.86 15.91
N ILE A 642 -4.81 24.83 15.24
CA ILE A 642 -4.16 23.53 15.06
C ILE A 642 -3.39 23.40 13.74
N ALA A 643 -3.55 24.36 12.84
CA ALA A 643 -2.97 24.37 11.51
C ALA A 643 -3.03 25.78 10.90
N TRP A 644 -2.09 26.10 10.01
CA TRP A 644 -2.08 27.35 9.23
C TRP A 644 -2.02 27.09 7.73
N ASP A 645 -2.94 27.69 6.97
CA ASP A 645 -2.75 27.92 5.55
C ASP A 645 -1.80 29.09 5.36
N VAL A 646 -0.52 28.77 5.17
CA VAL A 646 0.51 29.80 5.01
C VAL A 646 0.36 30.49 3.67
N MET A 647 0.20 29.70 2.61
CA MET A 647 0.01 30.19 1.26
C MET A 647 -1.13 29.42 0.58
N ASN A 648 -2.19 30.13 0.24
CA ASN A 648 -3.30 29.61 -0.54
C ASN A 648 -3.03 29.81 -2.04
N GLU A 649 -3.30 28.78 -2.85
CA GLU A 649 -3.35 28.81 -4.33
C GLU A 649 -2.05 29.23 -5.04
N ASN A 650 -0.89 28.84 -4.51
CA ASN A 650 0.43 29.15 -5.04
C ASN A 650 0.86 28.29 -6.26
N LEU A 651 0.15 27.20 -6.56
CA LEU A 651 0.38 26.47 -7.82
C LEU A 651 -0.30 27.16 -9.00
N HIS A 652 -1.46 27.77 -8.77
CA HIS A 652 -2.17 28.54 -9.79
C HIS A 652 -1.62 29.95 -9.96
N TYR A 653 -1.14 30.56 -8.87
CA TYR A 653 -0.77 31.96 -8.85
C TYR A 653 0.58 32.20 -8.16
N SER A 654 1.30 33.22 -8.63
CA SER A 654 2.69 33.52 -8.23
C SER A 654 2.88 34.99 -7.82
N PHE A 655 1.85 35.64 -7.26
CA PHE A 655 1.88 37.09 -6.97
C PHE A 655 3.11 37.50 -6.16
N TYR A 656 3.45 36.76 -5.10
CA TYR A 656 4.59 37.11 -4.24
C TYR A 656 5.94 36.80 -4.93
N GLU A 657 6.02 35.72 -5.70
CA GLU A 657 7.22 35.36 -6.45
C GLU A 657 7.54 36.39 -7.54
N GLU A 658 6.52 36.82 -8.28
CA GLU A 658 6.64 37.80 -9.36
C GLU A 658 6.94 39.20 -8.83
N LYS A 659 6.29 39.61 -7.74
CA LYS A 659 6.41 40.97 -7.21
C LYS A 659 7.61 41.17 -6.29
N ILE A 660 8.05 40.14 -5.56
CA ILE A 660 9.12 40.26 -4.56
C ILE A 660 10.40 39.62 -5.08
N ARG A 661 10.40 38.28 -5.22
CA ARG A 661 11.54 37.48 -5.69
C ARG A 661 11.14 36.02 -5.92
N PRO A 662 11.88 35.25 -6.74
CA PRO A 662 11.73 33.80 -6.79
C PRO A 662 11.80 33.16 -5.38
N ASN A 663 10.97 32.15 -5.13
CA ASN A 663 10.86 31.44 -3.85
C ASN A 663 10.40 32.33 -2.66
N ALA A 664 9.71 33.46 -2.90
CA ALA A 664 9.16 34.30 -1.84
C ALA A 664 8.24 33.51 -0.89
N THR A 665 7.43 32.59 -1.42
CA THR A 665 6.57 31.72 -0.60
C THR A 665 7.37 30.92 0.42
N ALA A 666 8.47 30.27 0.03
CA ALA A 666 9.27 29.46 0.94
C ALA A 666 9.82 30.26 2.14
N MET A 667 10.14 31.54 1.93
CA MET A 667 10.52 32.46 3.01
C MET A 667 9.35 32.77 3.96
N PHE A 668 8.11 32.88 3.49
CA PHE A 668 6.96 33.07 4.38
C PHE A 668 6.66 31.84 5.24
N TYR A 669 6.93 30.62 4.73
CA TYR A 669 6.90 29.41 5.55
C TYR A 669 7.95 29.44 6.66
N GLN A 670 9.18 29.88 6.35
CA GLN A 670 10.24 30.05 7.35
C GLN A 670 9.83 31.04 8.44
N ILE A 671 9.24 32.18 8.06
CA ILE A 671 8.78 33.20 9.01
C ILE A 671 7.63 32.68 9.86
N ALA A 672 6.62 32.03 9.25
CA ALA A 672 5.52 31.42 9.98
C ALA A 672 6.03 30.39 11.00
N ARG A 673 7.00 29.53 10.62
CA ARG A 673 7.62 28.55 11.51
C ARG A 673 8.41 29.17 12.66
N ALA A 674 9.05 30.31 12.43
CA ALA A 674 9.80 31.03 13.46
C ALA A 674 8.87 31.64 14.51
N LEU A 675 7.69 32.10 14.08
CA LEU A 675 6.65 32.66 14.96
C LEU A 675 5.85 31.58 15.69
N ASP A 676 5.51 30.49 15.00
CA ASP A 676 4.81 29.33 15.55
C ASP A 676 5.56 28.03 15.22
N PRO A 677 6.42 27.56 16.15
CA PRO A 677 7.20 26.36 15.95
C PRO A 677 6.45 25.04 15.89
N GLN A 678 5.27 24.96 16.49
CA GLN A 678 4.62 23.68 16.75
C GLN A 678 3.53 23.36 15.75
N THR A 679 2.83 24.39 15.27
CA THR A 679 1.67 24.26 14.39
C THR A 679 2.07 23.81 12.98
N PRO A 680 1.42 22.76 12.44
CA PRO A 680 1.59 22.36 11.05
C PRO A 680 1.27 23.46 10.04
N LEU A 681 2.06 23.53 8.97
CA LEU A 681 1.96 24.55 7.92
C LEU A 681 1.47 23.93 6.61
N PHE A 682 0.35 24.42 6.11
CA PHE A 682 -0.31 23.91 4.92
C PHE A 682 -0.01 24.74 3.68
N LEU A 683 0.24 24.04 2.58
CA LEU A 683 -0.01 24.51 1.23
C LEU A 683 -1.44 24.13 0.89
N ASN A 684 -2.28 25.06 0.41
CA ASN A 684 -3.69 24.81 0.18
C ASN A 684 -4.05 25.12 -1.29
N GLU A 685 -4.58 24.13 -2.02
CA GLU A 685 -4.89 24.25 -3.45
C GLU A 685 -6.23 23.62 -3.83
N TYR A 686 -6.88 24.18 -4.84
CA TYR A 686 -8.04 23.58 -5.51
C TYR A 686 -7.65 22.79 -6.78
N ASN A 687 -8.62 22.11 -7.37
CA ASN A 687 -8.56 21.34 -8.62
C ASN A 687 -7.60 20.14 -8.68
N THR A 688 -6.78 19.91 -7.65
CA THR A 688 -5.82 18.78 -7.61
C THR A 688 -6.55 17.42 -7.57
N LEU A 689 -7.69 17.33 -6.88
CA LEU A 689 -8.56 16.13 -6.84
C LEU A 689 -9.72 16.21 -7.83
N GLU A 690 -10.14 17.42 -8.14
CA GLU A 690 -11.46 17.73 -8.70
C GLU A 690 -11.45 17.80 -10.22
N PHE A 691 -10.32 18.22 -10.81
CA PHE A 691 -10.23 18.44 -12.25
C PHE A 691 -8.88 18.02 -12.85
N PRO A 692 -8.74 16.75 -13.29
CA PRO A 692 -7.49 16.23 -13.86
C PRO A 692 -6.96 16.98 -15.09
N LEU A 693 -7.78 17.78 -15.77
CA LEU A 693 -7.36 18.59 -16.92
C LEU A 693 -6.70 19.91 -16.50
N ASP A 694 -6.70 20.26 -15.22
CA ASP A 694 -6.00 21.44 -14.73
C ASP A 694 -4.49 21.17 -14.59
N MET A 695 -3.78 21.44 -15.68
CA MET A 695 -2.34 21.19 -15.75
C MET A 695 -1.50 22.09 -14.83
N ALA A 696 -2.08 23.09 -14.16
CA ALA A 696 -1.40 23.90 -13.16
C ALA A 696 -1.17 23.13 -11.85
N VAL A 697 -2.06 22.19 -11.52
CA VAL A 697 -2.16 21.53 -10.21
C VAL A 697 -2.16 20.01 -10.25
N ILE A 698 -1.53 19.44 -11.28
CA ILE A 698 -1.30 17.98 -11.30
C ILE A 698 -0.45 17.54 -10.10
N PRO A 699 -0.60 16.30 -9.60
CA PRO A 699 0.02 15.86 -8.34
C PRO A 699 1.54 16.05 -8.31
N SER A 700 2.22 15.81 -9.43
CA SER A 700 3.67 16.01 -9.56
C SER A 700 4.11 17.48 -9.42
N LYS A 701 3.31 18.46 -9.82
CA LYS A 701 3.60 19.89 -9.57
C LYS A 701 3.45 20.26 -8.11
N TYR A 702 2.47 19.67 -7.43
CA TYR A 702 2.29 19.82 -5.99
C TYR A 702 3.50 19.27 -5.23
N VAL A 703 3.95 18.06 -5.60
CA VAL A 703 5.18 17.45 -5.06
C VAL A 703 6.38 18.38 -5.29
N GLU A 704 6.55 18.93 -6.49
CA GLU A 704 7.63 19.86 -6.80
C GLU A 704 7.58 21.14 -5.95
N LYS A 705 6.38 21.73 -5.75
CA LYS A 705 6.22 22.92 -4.91
C LYS A 705 6.54 22.65 -3.44
N ILE A 706 6.11 21.50 -2.90
CA ILE A 706 6.47 21.08 -1.54
C ILE A 706 8.00 20.91 -1.41
N ARG A 707 8.66 20.31 -2.41
CA ARG A 707 10.12 20.15 -2.46
C ARG A 707 10.84 21.50 -2.57
N GLU A 708 10.32 22.43 -3.37
CA GLU A 708 10.83 23.81 -3.50
C GLU A 708 10.77 24.54 -2.16
N ILE A 709 9.66 24.44 -1.41
CA ILE A 709 9.54 25.08 -0.10
C ILE A 709 10.51 24.46 0.91
N ARG A 710 10.67 23.13 0.91
CA ARG A 710 11.59 22.41 1.81
C ARG A 710 13.07 22.63 1.49
N SER A 711 13.42 22.87 0.23
CA SER A 711 14.81 23.09 -0.19
C SER A 711 15.34 24.49 0.16
N PHE A 712 14.44 25.39 0.57
CA PHE A 712 14.83 26.71 1.05
C PHE A 712 15.59 26.60 2.38
N PRO A 713 16.74 27.28 2.55
CA PRO A 713 17.58 27.13 3.75
C PRO A 713 16.80 27.38 5.05
N GLY A 714 16.84 26.41 5.96
CA GLY A 714 16.13 26.45 7.24
C GLY A 714 14.71 25.85 7.21
N ASN A 715 14.24 25.37 6.06
CA ASN A 715 12.93 24.71 5.91
C ASN A 715 13.00 23.18 5.89
N GLU A 716 14.17 22.57 6.10
CA GLU A 716 14.41 21.14 5.92
C GLU A 716 13.54 20.28 6.84
N ARG A 717 13.21 20.81 8.03
CA ARG A 717 12.40 20.15 9.07
C ARG A 717 11.03 20.79 9.28
N LEU A 718 10.49 21.50 8.28
CA LEU A 718 9.14 22.04 8.39
C LEU A 718 8.12 20.92 8.56
N LYS A 719 7.26 21.06 9.56
CA LYS A 719 6.04 20.26 9.72
C LYS A 719 5.00 20.70 8.69
N MET A 720 5.27 20.43 7.42
CA MET A 720 4.34 20.76 6.35
C MET A 720 3.19 19.76 6.28
N GLN A 721 2.04 20.20 5.79
CA GLN A 721 0.88 19.36 5.46
C GLN A 721 0.29 19.79 4.11
N ILE A 722 -0.48 18.89 3.50
CA ILE A 722 -1.09 19.07 2.18
C ILE A 722 -2.56 19.43 2.40
N GLY A 723 -2.96 20.59 1.92
CA GLY A 723 -4.35 21.04 1.88
C GLY A 723 -4.90 20.93 0.47
N LEU A 724 -5.97 20.14 0.33
CA LEU A 724 -6.70 19.97 -0.92
C LEU A 724 -8.11 20.54 -0.70
N GLN A 725 -8.45 21.66 -1.34
CA GLN A 725 -9.71 22.35 -1.10
C GLN A 725 -10.90 21.41 -1.32
N GLY A 726 -10.95 20.69 -2.45
CA GLY A 726 -11.99 19.69 -2.68
C GLY A 726 -13.30 20.32 -3.16
N HIS A 727 -13.20 21.34 -4.03
CA HIS A 727 -14.36 22.01 -4.62
C HIS A 727 -14.89 21.26 -5.85
N PHE A 728 -15.73 20.25 -5.65
CA PHE A 728 -16.23 19.39 -6.72
C PHE A 728 -17.40 20.03 -7.48
N TRP A 729 -17.08 20.99 -8.37
CA TRP A 729 -18.05 21.61 -9.28
C TRP A 729 -18.45 20.73 -10.48
N ARG A 730 -17.88 19.54 -10.57
CA ARG A 730 -18.14 18.51 -11.58
C ARG A 730 -18.38 17.19 -10.86
N LYS A 731 -19.00 16.24 -11.56
CA LYS A 731 -19.15 14.87 -11.04
C LYS A 731 -17.78 14.34 -10.57
N PRO A 732 -17.65 13.90 -9.30
CA PRO A 732 -16.41 13.36 -8.79
C PRO A 732 -15.93 12.15 -9.60
N ASN A 733 -14.62 12.07 -9.81
CA ASN A 733 -13.94 10.86 -10.31
C ASN A 733 -13.12 10.27 -9.14
N VAL A 734 -13.73 9.39 -8.36
CA VAL A 734 -13.09 8.80 -7.17
C VAL A 734 -11.85 7.98 -7.51
N SER A 735 -11.80 7.36 -8.69
CA SER A 735 -10.60 6.63 -9.14
C SER A 735 -9.41 7.58 -9.35
N HIS A 736 -9.66 8.74 -9.96
CA HIS A 736 -8.64 9.78 -10.10
C HIS A 736 -8.24 10.36 -8.75
N MET A 737 -9.23 10.64 -7.89
CA MET A 737 -9.02 11.11 -6.53
C MET A 737 -8.11 10.16 -5.74
N ARG A 738 -8.36 8.84 -5.77
CA ARG A 738 -7.49 7.82 -5.15
C ARG A 738 -6.06 7.91 -5.63
N ALA A 739 -5.86 7.89 -6.95
CA ALA A 739 -4.53 7.91 -7.54
C ALA A 739 -3.76 9.19 -7.20
N THR A 740 -4.44 10.33 -7.17
CA THR A 740 -3.86 11.60 -6.71
C THR A 740 -3.46 11.52 -5.24
N LEU A 741 -4.32 10.99 -4.38
CA LEU A 741 -4.03 10.81 -2.95
C LEU A 741 -2.86 9.85 -2.71
N ASP A 742 -2.70 8.79 -3.49
CA ASP A 742 -1.56 7.88 -3.40
C ASP A 742 -0.24 8.59 -3.73
N VAL A 743 -0.21 9.35 -4.84
CA VAL A 743 0.97 10.11 -5.27
C VAL A 743 1.37 11.17 -4.23
N LEU A 744 0.40 11.89 -3.67
CA LEU A 744 0.66 12.87 -2.62
C LEU A 744 1.01 12.19 -1.28
N GLY A 745 0.41 11.04 -0.99
CA GLY A 745 0.65 10.23 0.20
C GLY A 745 2.08 9.68 0.25
N ALA A 746 2.68 9.38 -0.91
CA ALA A 746 4.07 8.94 -1.03
C ALA A 746 5.10 10.01 -0.59
N ILE A 747 4.68 11.26 -0.37
CA ILE A 747 5.53 12.32 0.23
C ILE A 747 5.64 12.13 1.76
N ASN A 748 4.88 11.20 2.37
CA ASN A 748 4.77 10.99 3.81
C ASN A 748 4.43 12.29 4.55
N THR A 749 3.50 13.05 3.97
CA THR A 749 3.04 14.33 4.49
C THR A 749 1.52 14.25 4.66
N PRO A 750 0.97 14.50 5.87
CA PRO A 750 -0.48 14.40 6.10
C PRO A 750 -1.30 15.24 5.12
N ILE A 751 -2.41 14.67 4.65
CA ILE A 751 -3.33 15.30 3.70
C ILE A 751 -4.63 15.64 4.40
N TRP A 752 -5.17 16.83 4.16
CA TRP A 752 -6.53 17.20 4.54
C TRP A 752 -7.33 17.60 3.31
N LEU A 753 -8.61 17.23 3.31
CA LEU A 753 -9.59 17.94 2.50
C LEU A 753 -10.07 19.15 3.31
N THR A 754 -9.96 20.34 2.75
CA THR A 754 -9.93 21.56 3.57
C THR A 754 -11.12 22.49 3.35
N GLU A 755 -11.79 22.35 2.21
CA GLU A 755 -12.90 23.20 1.78
C GLU A 755 -13.92 22.37 0.97
N LEU A 756 -14.19 21.13 1.41
CA LEU A 756 -14.96 20.15 0.63
C LEU A 756 -16.40 20.63 0.40
N ASP A 757 -16.76 20.83 -0.86
CA ASP A 757 -18.14 20.99 -1.31
C ASP A 757 -18.39 20.29 -2.66
N THR A 758 -19.66 20.09 -2.98
CA THR A 758 -20.09 19.49 -4.23
C THR A 758 -21.09 20.38 -4.95
N LYS A 759 -21.11 20.32 -6.27
CA LYS A 759 -22.01 21.13 -7.11
C LYS A 759 -23.46 20.97 -6.66
N ARG A 760 -24.15 22.10 -6.51
CA ARG A 760 -25.58 22.12 -6.24
C ARG A 760 -26.36 21.38 -7.33
N GLY A 761 -27.27 20.51 -6.92
CA GLY A 761 -28.05 19.68 -7.82
C GLY A 761 -28.70 18.50 -7.12
N PRO A 762 -29.50 17.69 -7.83
CA PRO A 762 -30.18 16.53 -7.26
C PRO A 762 -29.20 15.46 -6.73
N ASN A 763 -27.98 15.41 -7.28
CA ASN A 763 -26.94 14.45 -6.89
C ASN A 763 -25.97 14.99 -5.83
N GLN A 764 -26.09 16.25 -5.39
CA GLN A 764 -25.12 16.92 -4.52
C GLN A 764 -24.79 16.09 -3.27
N ALA A 765 -25.81 15.57 -2.60
CA ALA A 765 -25.65 14.77 -1.39
C ALA A 765 -24.97 13.42 -1.66
N ALA A 766 -25.34 12.74 -2.75
CA ALA A 766 -24.75 11.45 -3.12
C ALA A 766 -23.27 11.60 -3.51
N GLU A 767 -22.94 12.67 -4.25
CA GLU A 767 -21.56 13.00 -4.63
C GLU A 767 -20.73 13.40 -3.41
N LEU A 768 -21.32 14.12 -2.44
CA LEU A 768 -20.66 14.47 -1.18
C LEU A 768 -20.31 13.20 -0.39
N GLU A 769 -21.27 12.27 -0.27
CA GLU A 769 -21.03 10.99 0.40
C GLU A 769 -19.88 10.21 -0.26
N GLU A 770 -19.87 10.18 -1.60
CA GLU A 770 -18.86 9.47 -2.39
C GLU A 770 -17.45 10.03 -2.13
N VAL A 771 -17.28 11.35 -2.17
CA VAL A 771 -15.99 12.01 -1.92
C VAL A 771 -15.56 11.87 -0.45
N MET A 772 -16.48 12.03 0.49
CA MET A 772 -16.16 11.92 1.92
C MET A 772 -15.67 10.52 2.27
N ARG A 773 -16.33 9.46 1.77
CA ARG A 773 -15.88 8.06 1.97
C ARG A 773 -14.53 7.78 1.30
N GLU A 774 -14.32 8.31 0.10
CA GLU A 774 -13.08 8.14 -0.63
C GLU A 774 -11.90 8.79 0.11
N ALA A 775 -12.08 10.02 0.61
CA ALA A 775 -11.10 10.70 1.44
C ALA A 775 -10.84 9.96 2.76
N PHE A 776 -11.89 9.62 3.50
CA PHE A 776 -11.78 8.99 4.83
C PHE A 776 -11.09 7.62 4.78
N SER A 777 -11.28 6.86 3.70
CA SER A 777 -10.65 5.54 3.50
C SER A 777 -9.20 5.60 3.02
N HIS A 778 -8.65 6.78 2.70
CA HIS A 778 -7.27 6.89 2.25
C HIS A 778 -6.30 7.03 3.44
N PRO A 779 -5.27 6.18 3.55
CA PRO A 779 -4.40 6.19 4.72
C PRO A 779 -3.64 7.50 4.92
N ALA A 780 -3.31 8.26 3.87
CA ALA A 780 -2.63 9.55 4.02
C ALA A 780 -3.56 10.73 4.40
N VAL A 781 -4.88 10.54 4.34
CA VAL A 781 -5.84 11.60 4.70
C VAL A 781 -6.08 11.57 6.20
N GLU A 782 -5.91 12.71 6.85
CA GLU A 782 -5.97 12.84 8.31
C GLU A 782 -7.05 13.81 8.79
N GLY A 783 -7.78 14.47 7.90
CA GLY A 783 -8.90 15.33 8.26
C GLY A 783 -9.72 15.81 7.06
N ILE A 784 -10.98 16.16 7.32
CA ILE A 784 -11.92 16.71 6.34
C ILE A 784 -12.61 17.92 6.95
N ILE A 785 -12.65 19.04 6.21
CA ILE A 785 -13.47 20.20 6.52
C ILE A 785 -14.45 20.41 5.36
N VAL A 786 -15.74 20.32 5.66
CA VAL A 786 -16.82 20.54 4.70
C VAL A 786 -17.09 22.05 4.56
N TRP A 787 -17.05 22.59 3.35
CA TRP A 787 -17.33 23.99 3.07
C TRP A 787 -18.84 24.27 2.91
N GLY A 788 -19.61 23.83 3.90
CA GLY A 788 -21.08 23.82 3.87
C GLY A 788 -21.77 24.59 4.98
N GLY A 789 -21.03 25.41 5.73
CA GLY A 789 -21.56 26.17 6.86
C GLY A 789 -22.71 27.10 6.49
N TRP A 790 -23.63 27.30 7.43
CA TRP A 790 -24.80 28.14 7.19
C TRP A 790 -24.44 29.61 6.93
N LYS A 791 -25.06 30.17 5.89
CA LYS A 791 -24.96 31.57 5.48
C LYS A 791 -26.38 32.08 5.22
N PRO A 792 -26.84 33.15 5.90
CA PRO A 792 -28.22 33.65 5.76
C PRO A 792 -28.65 33.93 4.31
N THR A 793 -27.70 34.37 3.47
CA THR A 793 -27.93 34.69 2.07
C THR A 793 -27.82 33.48 1.14
N GLY A 794 -26.89 32.55 1.40
CA GLY A 794 -26.63 31.41 0.52
C GLY A 794 -27.53 30.20 0.78
N CYS A 795 -28.06 30.10 2.00
CA CYS A 795 -28.90 28.98 2.46
C CYS A 795 -30.38 29.37 2.59
N ASN A 796 -30.79 30.45 1.93
CA ASN A 796 -32.18 30.90 1.93
C ASN A 796 -33.06 30.05 1.01
N GLN A 797 -34.39 30.17 1.18
CA GLN A 797 -35.35 29.39 0.42
C GLN A 797 -35.25 29.65 -1.09
N THR A 798 -35.00 30.89 -1.52
CA THR A 798 -34.85 31.24 -2.93
C THR A 798 -33.70 30.48 -3.59
N CYS A 799 -32.58 30.32 -2.88
CA CYS A 799 -31.47 29.48 -3.32
C CYS A 799 -31.88 27.99 -3.38
N LEU A 800 -32.66 27.52 -2.40
CA LEU A 800 -33.03 26.10 -2.23
C LEU A 800 -34.10 25.60 -3.21
N THR A 801 -35.00 26.47 -3.66
CA THR A 801 -36.12 26.10 -4.54
C THR A 801 -35.83 26.27 -6.02
N ASP A 802 -34.73 26.94 -6.38
CA ASP A 802 -34.38 27.11 -7.79
C ASP A 802 -33.94 25.77 -8.40
N LYS A 803 -34.69 25.29 -9.39
CA LYS A 803 -34.41 24.04 -10.10
C LYS A 803 -33.39 24.25 -11.22
N ASN A 804 -33.04 25.49 -11.56
CA ASN A 804 -32.03 25.78 -12.56
C ASN A 804 -30.64 25.84 -11.93
N TYR A 805 -30.12 24.65 -11.61
CA TYR A 805 -28.82 24.47 -10.96
C TYR A 805 -27.61 25.01 -11.76
N ASP A 806 -27.79 25.33 -13.05
CA ASP A 806 -26.77 25.92 -13.90
C ASP A 806 -26.81 27.47 -13.92
N ALA A 807 -27.88 28.08 -13.41
CA ALA A 807 -28.04 29.53 -13.31
C ALA A 807 -28.61 29.92 -11.93
N LEU A 808 -27.81 29.72 -10.90
CA LEU A 808 -28.20 30.03 -9.53
C LEU A 808 -28.23 31.54 -9.27
N PRO A 809 -29.13 32.04 -8.40
CA PRO A 809 -29.11 33.44 -8.00
C PRO A 809 -27.76 33.82 -7.38
N LYS A 810 -27.38 35.08 -7.52
CA LYS A 810 -26.07 35.57 -7.02
C LYS A 810 -25.95 35.31 -5.51
N GLY A 811 -24.94 34.54 -5.13
CA GLY A 811 -24.70 34.14 -3.73
C GLY A 811 -25.26 32.76 -3.34
N CYS A 812 -25.91 32.04 -4.26
CA CYS A 812 -26.50 30.71 -4.01
C CYS A 812 -25.65 29.53 -4.52
N ALA A 813 -24.43 29.78 -5.02
CA ALA A 813 -23.59 28.74 -5.64
C ALA A 813 -23.01 27.74 -4.63
N GLU A 814 -22.80 28.18 -3.39
CA GLU A 814 -22.17 27.38 -2.35
C GLU A 814 -23.12 26.32 -1.78
N MET A 815 -22.55 25.20 -1.35
CA MET A 815 -23.28 24.15 -0.65
C MET A 815 -23.68 24.62 0.75
N CYS A 816 -24.85 24.17 1.21
CA CYS A 816 -25.32 24.39 2.57
C CYS A 816 -25.69 23.05 3.19
N LEU A 817 -25.29 22.81 4.44
CA LEU A 817 -25.71 21.64 5.20
C LEU A 817 -27.09 21.83 5.85
N ILE A 818 -27.46 23.09 6.15
CA ILE A 818 -28.73 23.45 6.79
C ILE A 818 -29.39 24.66 6.12
N ASP A 819 -30.70 24.77 6.28
CA ASP A 819 -31.51 25.92 5.84
C ASP A 819 -31.50 27.08 6.86
N ASN A 820 -32.26 28.14 6.57
CA ASN A 820 -32.42 29.30 7.48
C ASN A 820 -33.21 29.00 8.76
N ASN A 821 -33.81 27.82 8.89
CA ASN A 821 -34.44 27.34 10.11
C ASN A 821 -33.53 26.37 10.87
N PHE A 822 -32.27 26.25 10.45
CA PHE A 822 -31.27 25.31 10.98
C PHE A 822 -31.72 23.84 10.92
N LYS A 823 -32.53 23.50 9.91
CA LYS A 823 -32.88 22.12 9.59
C LYS A 823 -31.92 21.59 8.53
N ASN A 824 -31.58 20.31 8.66
CA ASN A 824 -30.73 19.64 7.67
C ASN A 824 -31.33 19.69 6.27
N LEU A 825 -30.44 19.91 5.32
CA LEU A 825 -30.63 19.65 3.91
C LEU A 825 -30.08 18.25 3.60
N PRO A 826 -30.36 17.68 2.41
CA PRO A 826 -29.87 16.34 2.06
C PRO A 826 -28.35 16.14 2.22
N ALA A 827 -27.56 17.20 1.98
CA ALA A 827 -26.11 17.17 2.25
C ALA A 827 -25.78 17.11 3.74
N GLY A 828 -26.55 17.80 4.60
CA GLY A 828 -26.47 17.68 6.05
C GLY A 828 -26.82 16.28 6.54
N ASP A 829 -27.87 15.66 5.99
CA ASP A 829 -28.26 14.29 6.34
C ASP A 829 -27.15 13.27 6.03
N VAL A 830 -26.41 13.48 4.93
CA VAL A 830 -25.24 12.67 4.59
C VAL A 830 -24.12 12.84 5.62
N VAL A 831 -23.83 14.08 6.03
CA VAL A 831 -22.80 14.34 7.05
C VAL A 831 -23.18 13.69 8.38
N ASP A 832 -24.44 13.82 8.82
CA ASP A 832 -24.94 13.17 10.04
C ASP A 832 -24.86 11.65 9.97
N LYS A 833 -25.24 11.08 8.82
CA LYS A 833 -25.09 9.65 8.55
C LYS A 833 -23.63 9.21 8.71
N LEU A 834 -22.68 9.91 8.09
CA LEU A 834 -21.26 9.56 8.14
C LEU A 834 -20.66 9.77 9.53
N ILE A 835 -21.03 10.83 10.26
CA ILE A 835 -20.64 11.01 11.68
C ILE A 835 -21.12 9.82 12.52
N ASN A 836 -22.34 9.33 12.26
CA ASN A 836 -22.90 8.20 12.98
C ASN A 836 -22.27 6.86 12.59
N GLU A 837 -21.80 6.72 11.34
CA GLU A 837 -21.07 5.53 10.88
C GLU A 837 -19.61 5.52 11.32
N TRP A 838 -18.93 6.67 11.34
CA TRP A 838 -17.49 6.81 11.63
C TRP A 838 -17.20 7.04 13.11
N LYS A 839 -17.94 6.32 13.95
CA LYS A 839 -17.74 6.30 15.40
C LYS A 839 -17.88 4.89 15.90
N THR A 840 -17.18 4.59 16.98
CA THR A 840 -17.39 3.34 17.71
C THR A 840 -18.57 3.56 18.65
N THR A 841 -19.66 2.84 18.41
CA THR A 841 -20.81 2.78 19.34
C THR A 841 -20.42 2.05 20.62
N ASN A 842 -21.25 2.12 21.66
CA ASN A 842 -20.96 1.42 22.92
C ASN A 842 -20.79 -0.08 22.65
N VAL A 843 -19.56 -0.56 22.84
CA VAL A 843 -19.22 -1.96 22.68
C VAL A 843 -19.31 -2.62 24.04
N THR A 844 -20.08 -3.69 24.13
CA THR A 844 -20.19 -4.50 25.34
C THR A 844 -19.85 -5.94 25.02
N GLY A 845 -19.12 -6.61 25.89
CA GLY A 845 -18.86 -8.04 25.73
C GLY A 845 -18.27 -8.69 26.96
N VAL A 846 -18.01 -9.97 26.84
CA VAL A 846 -17.37 -10.79 27.87
C VAL A 846 -16.11 -11.37 27.24
N THR A 847 -15.01 -11.28 27.97
CA THR A 847 -13.74 -11.91 27.62
C THR A 847 -13.88 -13.44 27.57
N ASP A 848 -13.19 -14.09 26.64
CA ASP A 848 -13.23 -15.54 26.45
C ASP A 848 -12.46 -16.33 27.53
N GLY A 849 -12.29 -17.64 27.31
CA GLY A 849 -11.62 -18.55 28.25
C GLY A 849 -10.13 -18.26 28.45
N ASP A 850 -9.50 -17.58 27.50
CA ASP A 850 -8.11 -17.11 27.56
C ASP A 850 -8.04 -15.67 28.10
N GLY A 851 -9.20 -15.05 28.33
CA GLY A 851 -9.32 -13.67 28.78
C GLY A 851 -9.41 -12.65 27.70
N VAL A 852 -9.48 -13.04 26.44
CA VAL A 852 -9.40 -12.08 25.36
C VAL A 852 -10.80 -11.52 25.03
N PHE A 853 -10.89 -10.20 24.90
CA PHE A 853 -12.01 -9.52 24.27
C PHE A 853 -11.53 -8.73 23.05
N GLU A 854 -11.84 -9.23 21.86
CA GLU A 854 -11.50 -8.58 20.59
C GLU A 854 -12.69 -7.84 19.99
N HIS A 855 -12.46 -6.59 19.60
CA HIS A 855 -13.45 -5.83 18.85
C HIS A 855 -12.83 -4.85 17.86
N LYS A 856 -13.57 -4.52 16.80
CA LYS A 856 -13.17 -3.49 15.83
C LYS A 856 -13.52 -2.10 16.36
N MET A 857 -12.58 -1.17 16.29
CA MET A 857 -12.76 0.19 16.77
C MET A 857 -12.17 1.21 15.80
N PHE A 858 -12.78 2.39 15.77
CA PHE A 858 -12.24 3.54 15.07
C PHE A 858 -11.04 4.13 15.83
N LEU A 859 -10.26 4.98 15.17
CA LEU A 859 -9.21 5.74 15.86
C LEU A 859 -9.86 6.77 16.78
N GLY A 860 -9.42 6.85 18.03
CA GLY A 860 -10.02 7.75 19.00
C GLY A 860 -9.53 7.54 20.43
N ASP A 861 -10.08 8.33 21.33
CA ASP A 861 -9.92 8.18 22.77
C ASP A 861 -11.13 7.43 23.32
N TYR A 862 -10.89 6.47 24.20
CA TYR A 862 -11.87 5.51 24.71
C TYR A 862 -11.85 5.43 26.22
N SER A 863 -13.02 5.24 26.83
CA SER A 863 -13.21 4.86 28.22
C SER A 863 -13.63 3.40 28.24
N VAL A 864 -12.87 2.56 28.94
CA VAL A 864 -13.18 1.15 29.13
C VAL A 864 -13.44 0.85 30.59
N THR A 865 -14.65 0.38 30.84
CA THR A 865 -15.09 -0.09 32.15
C THR A 865 -15.12 -1.61 32.12
N TYR A 866 -14.48 -2.26 33.09
CA TYR A 866 -14.59 -3.70 33.25
C TYR A 866 -15.08 -4.06 34.65
N SER A 867 -15.87 -5.13 34.72
CA SER A 867 -16.33 -5.71 35.98
C SER A 867 -16.16 -7.23 35.95
N HIS A 868 -15.72 -7.81 37.06
CA HIS A 868 -15.51 -9.25 37.21
C HIS A 868 -16.11 -9.69 38.56
N PRO A 869 -16.72 -10.90 38.68
CA PRO A 869 -17.31 -11.36 39.94
C PRO A 869 -16.36 -11.37 41.15
N LEU A 870 -15.04 -11.49 40.90
CA LEU A 870 -14.01 -11.45 41.94
C LEU A 870 -13.53 -10.03 42.30
N ILE A 871 -13.93 -9.01 41.53
CA ILE A 871 -13.55 -7.61 41.77
C ILE A 871 -14.74 -6.87 42.39
N PRO A 872 -14.61 -6.32 43.61
CA PRO A 872 -15.73 -5.74 44.34
C PRO A 872 -16.27 -4.43 43.73
N ARG A 873 -15.54 -3.79 42.80
CA ARG A 873 -15.97 -2.55 42.11
C ARG A 873 -15.53 -2.54 40.64
N PRO A 874 -16.37 -2.06 39.71
CA PRO A 874 -15.96 -1.84 38.32
C PRO A 874 -14.79 -0.86 38.23
N VAL A 875 -13.83 -1.14 37.35
CA VAL A 875 -12.66 -0.29 37.11
C VAL A 875 -12.82 0.41 35.75
N ASN A 876 -12.57 1.71 35.70
CA ASN A 876 -12.59 2.50 34.47
C ASN A 876 -11.17 2.96 34.09
N LYS A 877 -10.77 2.76 32.83
CA LYS A 877 -9.50 3.23 32.25
C LYS A 877 -9.75 4.01 30.96
N ILE A 878 -8.89 4.99 30.68
CA ILE A 878 -8.90 5.76 29.43
C ILE A 878 -7.70 5.34 28.58
N PHE A 879 -7.90 5.15 27.27
CA PHE A 879 -6.80 4.92 26.32
C PHE A 879 -7.05 5.61 24.98
N SER A 880 -6.01 5.62 24.17
CA SER A 880 -5.97 6.26 22.86
C SER A 880 -5.58 5.24 21.80
N VAL A 881 -6.47 4.99 20.84
CA VAL A 881 -6.21 4.21 19.64
C VAL A 881 -5.67 5.16 18.57
N ARG A 882 -4.52 4.84 17.99
CA ARG A 882 -3.77 5.67 17.02
C ARG A 882 -3.23 4.81 15.87
N LYS A 883 -2.83 5.47 14.78
CA LYS A 883 -2.49 4.85 13.49
C LYS A 883 -1.23 3.97 13.50
N GLU A 884 -0.29 4.21 14.42
CA GLU A 884 1.05 3.62 14.46
C GLU A 884 1.20 2.43 15.43
N LYS A 885 0.12 2.03 16.11
CA LYS A 885 0.12 0.83 16.95
C LYS A 885 -0.63 -0.27 16.19
N GLY A 886 -0.09 -1.49 16.17
CA GLY A 886 -0.81 -2.69 15.74
C GLY A 886 -2.06 -2.95 16.60
N PRO A 887 -2.58 -4.18 16.69
CA PRO A 887 -3.64 -4.47 17.65
C PRO A 887 -3.23 -3.94 19.03
N LEU A 888 -4.04 -3.04 19.61
CA LEU A 888 -3.76 -2.49 20.93
C LEU A 888 -4.10 -3.57 21.94
N GLU A 889 -3.08 -4.22 22.50
CA GLU A 889 -3.23 -5.17 23.61
C GLU A 889 -3.31 -4.42 24.94
N LEU A 890 -4.41 -4.59 25.65
CA LEU A 890 -4.64 -3.99 26.96
C LEU A 890 -4.60 -5.05 28.05
N TRP A 891 -3.56 -4.97 28.89
CA TRP A 891 -3.42 -5.79 30.08
C TRP A 891 -4.24 -5.17 31.23
N LEU A 892 -5.31 -5.86 31.62
CA LEU A 892 -6.13 -5.47 32.77
C LEU A 892 -5.62 -6.22 34.01
N PRO A 893 -5.07 -5.53 35.02
CA PRO A 893 -4.68 -6.18 36.26
C PRO A 893 -5.95 -6.63 36.99
N LEU A 894 -6.04 -7.93 37.27
CA LEU A 894 -7.05 -8.52 38.15
C LEU A 894 -6.82 -8.16 39.62
#